data_AF-W2QRE7-F1
#
_entry.id   AF-W2QRE7-F1
#
_cell.length_a   1.000
_cell.length_b   1.000
_cell.length_c   1.000
_cell.angle_alpha   90.00
_cell.angle_beta   90.00
_cell.angle_gamma   90.00
#
_symmetry.space_group_name_H-M   'P 1'
#
loop_
_entity.id
_entity.type
_entity.pdbx_description
1 polymer ?
#
loop_
_entity_poly.entity_id
_entity_poly.type
_entity_poly.pdbx_seq_one_letter_code
_entity_poly.pdbx_strand_id
1 'polypeptide(L)'
;MIEITKKHANILVIVNEVRPAVADLKADVATLEMTFTYHSEVSCLIHAEGSDYIDKVKAFYARFWVAIEDKEEESCKAACTASVKDSFMTNFAVTKEDIIAYRTALGLKCDEVGAPVDFSTVVSWRALIQSVLANEVKGNLLNLVHLKHSYKLLSSRKYSAMFLPGDDIVSTAKVASLRIIDSGKIVHSMATISRRALNDDMEVFEPLVELHSEFLIRGCFTDFESTFSVEETKHEFVLKDAEELKTKTWLKLAAETSVNVGDRLALQLTTKRQYASISSLSSLEVSGVLFRGEAGTTVEIGAVEFKSDEVNESPITAFLRQVQLETSGMFVNNGSYMLETPLEINVPTNALAYAVASRDLNPIHRSNYAAILAGLKGKPIMHGMWTATKVRDLVTQSFSQGLDSNVVEYEVSFDGMVYPGDKLFMQARHVGQKNGNKILSIEVVNSSSERVITARAVVKQRPTAFVFTGQGSAEVGMGMNRYQESPIAREIWDRGDRHLLNMFGFSILDIVHNNPKSITVYFGGKKGRRIREKYMSLTCEDPTTGETVPLLPEINTRTQSFTFSLPEGLLFATQFNQPAIVLLEKAMFSEIEDAQLIPSDAFFAGHSLGEYAGLSSFAGVLALEDVVEVVFLRGLIMQRAVKRDAEGRSDYGMVAANPMRVGSHMTEELLYTIVQGIEAASGKLLQVVNFNVQQYQYVVAGDSVNLETLSLGLAAFKTLKSTESEDVDKIIMYSLEQARARKEECEQRGRPFMLTRGLATIPLPGIDMPFHSRELLSGVPSFRELLRTVHIVKKYIANQPVFGKAKEKYQEAKAIIKSKGK
;
A
#
# COMPACT_ATOMS: atom_id res chain seq x y z
N MET A 1 -2.35 27.50 46.15
CA MET A 1 -2.75 28.14 47.43
C MET A 1 -4.28 28.16 47.48
N ILE A 2 -4.90 27.85 48.62
CA ILE A 2 -6.35 27.97 48.78
C ILE A 2 -6.64 29.06 49.80
N GLU A 3 -7.46 30.02 49.42
CA GLU A 3 -7.93 31.09 50.31
C GLU A 3 -9.44 30.95 50.50
N ILE A 4 -9.90 31.01 51.75
CA ILE A 4 -11.32 30.92 52.09
C ILE A 4 -11.68 32.18 52.87
N THR A 5 -12.60 32.98 52.33
CA THR A 5 -13.08 34.21 52.96
C THR A 5 -14.58 34.15 53.16
N LYS A 6 -15.07 34.39 54.37
CA LYS A 6 -16.50 34.50 54.67
C LYS A 6 -16.89 35.97 54.91
N LYS A 7 -17.85 36.49 54.16
CA LYS A 7 -18.49 37.80 54.39
C LYS A 7 -20.00 37.62 54.52
N HIS A 8 -20.54 37.77 55.73
CA HIS A 8 -21.94 37.50 56.07
C HIS A 8 -22.36 36.06 55.71
N ALA A 9 -23.36 35.89 54.84
CA ALA A 9 -23.81 34.60 54.33
C ALA A 9 -22.94 34.07 53.18
N ASN A 10 -22.08 34.89 52.56
CA ASN A 10 -21.32 34.48 51.38
C ASN A 10 -19.94 33.95 51.79
N ILE A 11 -19.58 32.79 51.25
CA ILE A 11 -18.28 32.14 51.39
C ILE A 11 -17.62 32.14 50.01
N LEU A 12 -16.47 32.81 49.90
CA LEU A 12 -15.63 32.81 48.71
C LEU A 12 -14.47 31.85 48.92
N VAL A 13 -14.31 30.90 48.00
CA VAL A 13 -13.17 29.98 47.95
C VAL A 13 -12.38 30.26 46.69
N ILE A 14 -11.11 30.62 46.87
CA ILE A 14 -10.18 30.93 45.77
C ILE A 14 -9.13 29.83 45.72
N VAL A 15 -8.97 29.20 44.56
CA VAL A 15 -7.95 28.18 44.31
C VAL A 15 -6.95 28.73 43.31
N ASN A 16 -5.72 28.92 43.78
CA ASN A 16 -4.59 29.41 42.99
C ASN A 16 -3.69 28.24 42.58
N GLU A 17 -3.57 28.00 41.28
CA GLU A 17 -2.75 26.96 40.68
C GLU A 17 -1.62 27.54 39.84
N VAL A 18 -0.44 26.93 39.95
CA VAL A 18 0.76 27.41 39.25
C VAL A 18 0.79 26.83 37.84
N ARG A 19 0.83 27.74 36.85
CA ARG A 19 1.16 27.45 35.46
C ARG A 19 2.69 27.53 35.29
N PRO A 20 3.38 26.43 34.95
CA PRO A 20 4.80 26.43 34.65
C PRO A 20 5.12 27.29 33.43
N ALA A 21 6.37 27.76 33.33
CA ALA A 21 6.86 28.35 32.11
C ALA A 21 7.07 27.28 31.02
N VAL A 22 6.75 27.63 29.78
CA VAL A 22 7.14 26.92 28.56
C VAL A 22 7.87 27.89 27.63
N ALA A 23 8.39 27.42 26.49
CA ALA A 23 9.26 28.21 25.61
C ALA A 23 8.64 29.56 25.17
N ASP A 24 7.32 29.61 25.02
CA ASP A 24 6.55 30.73 24.50
C ASP A 24 5.52 31.31 25.50
N LEU A 25 5.61 30.95 26.79
CA LEU A 25 4.69 31.44 27.83
C LEU A 25 5.36 31.43 29.20
N LYS A 26 5.36 32.56 29.90
CA LYS A 26 5.93 32.70 31.24
C LYS A 26 5.10 31.98 32.30
N ALA A 27 5.78 31.62 33.39
CA ALA A 27 5.13 31.08 34.57
C ALA A 27 4.17 32.11 35.18
N ASP A 28 3.00 31.66 35.59
CA ASP A 28 1.94 32.51 36.13
C ASP A 28 1.05 31.71 37.10
N VAL A 29 0.14 32.40 37.79
CA VAL A 29 -0.86 31.82 38.68
C VAL A 29 -2.25 31.98 38.07
N ALA A 30 -2.90 30.86 37.78
CA ALA A 30 -4.29 30.83 37.39
C ALA A 30 -5.17 30.68 38.64
N THR A 31 -6.25 31.45 38.69
CA THR A 31 -7.15 31.54 39.83
C THR A 31 -8.54 31.05 39.45
N LEU A 32 -9.07 30.12 40.24
CA LEU A 32 -10.46 29.68 40.18
C LEU A 32 -11.22 30.18 41.41
N GLU A 33 -12.24 31.00 41.18
CA GLU A 33 -13.10 31.53 42.23
C GLU A 33 -14.41 30.76 42.31
N MET A 34 -14.79 30.34 43.50
CA MET A 34 -16.03 29.62 43.80
C MET A 34 -16.78 30.34 44.90
N THR A 35 -18.06 30.63 44.65
CA THR A 35 -18.93 31.30 45.62
C THR A 35 -19.93 30.31 46.18
N PHE A 36 -20.09 30.32 47.50
CA PHE A 36 -21.08 29.54 48.22
C PHE A 36 -21.89 30.43 49.15
N THR A 37 -23.12 30.03 49.41
CA THR A 37 -24.03 30.73 50.34
C THR A 37 -24.33 29.83 51.52
N TYR A 38 -24.13 30.40 52.70
CA TYR A 38 -24.38 29.78 53.98
C TYR A 38 -25.83 30.02 54.39
N HIS A 39 -26.61 28.95 54.45
CA HIS A 39 -28.01 28.96 54.86
C HIS A 39 -28.15 28.26 56.21
N SER A 40 -28.35 29.03 57.27
CA SER A 40 -28.51 28.52 58.64
C SER A 40 -29.82 27.75 58.88
N GLU A 41 -30.78 27.93 57.99
CA GLU A 41 -32.18 27.51 58.10
C GLU A 41 -32.47 26.14 57.47
N VAL A 42 -31.53 25.57 56.72
CA VAL A 42 -31.68 24.28 56.04
C VAL A 42 -30.63 23.27 56.53
N SER A 43 -30.91 21.98 56.36
CA SER A 43 -30.00 20.90 56.80
C SER A 43 -28.69 20.86 56.01
N CYS A 44 -28.68 21.33 54.75
CA CYS A 44 -27.47 21.50 53.95
C CYS A 44 -26.98 22.94 54.09
N LEU A 45 -26.06 23.20 55.01
CA LEU A 45 -25.74 24.57 55.42
C LEU A 45 -25.02 25.40 54.34
N ILE A 46 -24.42 24.77 53.33
CA ILE A 46 -23.59 25.44 52.32
C ILE A 46 -24.11 25.06 50.93
N HIS A 47 -24.51 26.05 50.16
CA HIS A 47 -25.02 25.91 48.80
C HIS A 47 -24.04 26.56 47.83
N ALA A 48 -23.70 25.90 46.71
CA ALA A 48 -22.92 26.54 45.66
C ALA A 48 -23.80 27.54 44.90
N GLU A 49 -23.30 28.76 44.68
CA GLU A 49 -23.94 29.74 43.81
C GLU A 49 -23.42 29.64 42.37
N GLY A 50 -24.32 29.89 41.42
CA GLY A 50 -23.93 30.35 40.09
C GLY A 50 -24.29 29.41 38.94
N SER A 51 -25.07 29.96 38.00
CA SER A 51 -25.15 29.47 36.62
C SER A 51 -23.84 29.69 35.84
N ASP A 52 -22.88 30.45 36.39
CA ASP A 52 -21.63 30.90 35.75
C ASP A 52 -20.38 30.09 36.16
N TYR A 53 -20.50 29.12 37.08
CA TYR A 53 -19.35 28.32 37.55
C TYR A 53 -18.67 27.55 36.40
N ILE A 54 -19.46 27.02 35.47
CA ILE A 54 -18.94 26.32 34.28
C ILE A 54 -18.05 27.25 33.44
N ASP A 55 -18.47 28.51 33.26
CA ASP A 55 -17.72 29.49 32.47
C ASP A 55 -16.43 29.92 33.19
N LYS A 56 -16.47 30.04 34.53
CA LYS A 56 -15.27 30.27 35.35
C LYS A 56 -14.26 29.14 35.24
N VAL A 57 -14.72 27.88 35.26
CA VAL A 57 -13.84 26.72 35.05
C VAL A 57 -13.26 26.70 33.64
N LYS A 58 -14.05 27.04 32.60
CA LYS A 58 -13.52 27.18 31.23
C LYS A 58 -12.44 28.25 31.14
N ALA A 59 -12.70 29.44 31.68
CA ALA A 59 -11.73 30.54 31.70
C ALA A 59 -10.45 30.16 32.47
N PHE A 60 -10.60 29.43 33.58
CA PHE A 60 -9.46 28.89 34.34
C PHE A 60 -8.60 27.94 33.50
N TYR A 61 -9.21 26.98 32.80
CA TYR A 61 -8.49 26.05 31.91
C TYR A 61 -7.89 26.73 30.67
N ALA A 62 -8.57 27.75 30.12
CA ALA A 62 -8.06 28.50 28.98
C ALA A 62 -6.67 29.11 29.27
N ARG A 63 -6.43 29.56 30.52
CA ARG A 63 -5.12 30.08 30.95
C ARG A 63 -4.00 29.05 30.90
N PHE A 64 -4.30 27.75 31.01
CA PHE A 64 -3.29 26.69 30.94
C PHE A 64 -3.02 26.21 29.51
N TRP A 65 -4.00 26.29 28.61
CA TRP A 65 -3.94 25.59 27.32
C TRP A 65 -3.84 26.50 26.10
N VAL A 66 -4.43 27.70 26.13
CA VAL A 66 -4.57 28.56 24.94
C VAL A 66 -4.06 29.99 25.15
N ALA A 67 -3.58 30.31 26.35
CA ALA A 67 -2.98 31.61 26.65
C ALA A 67 -1.77 31.88 25.74
N ILE A 68 -1.71 33.10 25.21
CA ILE A 68 -0.59 33.62 24.43
C ILE A 68 0.10 34.69 25.25
N GLU A 69 1.43 34.62 25.36
CA GLU A 69 2.25 35.64 26.02
C GLU A 69 1.87 37.04 25.50
N ASP A 70 1.79 38.00 26.42
CA ASP A 70 1.38 39.39 26.18
C ASP A 70 -0.06 39.61 25.65
N LYS A 71 -0.84 38.54 25.42
CA LYS A 71 -2.25 38.58 24.96
C LYS A 71 -3.14 37.56 25.67
N GLU A 72 -2.85 37.26 26.93
CA GLU A 72 -3.50 36.14 27.64
C GLU A 72 -5.02 36.31 27.77
N GLU A 73 -5.48 37.49 28.19
CA GLU A 73 -6.91 37.75 28.38
C GLU A 73 -7.68 37.68 27.05
N GLU A 74 -7.13 38.31 26.00
CA GLU A 74 -7.72 38.30 24.65
C GLU A 74 -7.80 36.88 24.08
N SER A 75 -6.71 36.12 24.14
CA SER A 75 -6.64 34.76 23.62
C SER A 75 -7.55 33.77 24.36
N CYS A 76 -7.57 33.83 25.70
CA CYS A 76 -8.44 32.98 26.51
C CYS A 76 -9.92 33.27 26.27
N LYS A 77 -10.28 34.57 26.18
CA LYS A 77 -11.66 34.98 25.90
C LYS A 77 -12.08 34.56 24.49
N ALA A 78 -11.24 34.81 23.48
CA ALA A 78 -11.50 34.42 22.11
C ALA A 78 -11.75 32.91 21.98
N ALA A 79 -10.96 32.09 22.66
CA ALA A 79 -11.14 30.63 22.67
C ALA A 79 -12.48 30.19 23.27
N CYS A 80 -12.95 30.85 24.35
CA CYS A 80 -14.23 30.53 24.98
C CYS A 80 -15.44 31.02 24.18
N THR A 81 -15.27 32.05 23.33
CA THR A 81 -16.34 32.59 22.48
C THR A 81 -16.42 31.97 21.09
N ALA A 82 -15.41 31.19 20.69
CA ALA A 82 -15.36 30.56 19.38
C ALA A 82 -16.45 29.48 19.23
N SER A 83 -16.90 29.25 18.00
CA SER A 83 -17.91 28.25 17.67
C SER A 83 -17.26 26.90 17.38
N VAL A 84 -17.95 25.81 17.72
CA VAL A 84 -17.61 24.45 17.25
C VAL A 84 -17.59 24.30 15.72
N LYS A 85 -18.19 25.26 14.99
CA LYS A 85 -18.18 25.30 13.51
C LYS A 85 -16.93 25.99 12.94
N ASP A 86 -16.17 26.69 13.77
CA ASP A 86 -14.96 27.39 13.35
C ASP A 86 -13.81 26.41 13.10
N SER A 87 -12.81 26.86 12.35
CA SER A 87 -11.54 26.14 12.21
C SER A 87 -10.49 26.81 13.09
N PHE A 88 -9.78 26.02 13.89
CA PHE A 88 -8.73 26.51 14.78
C PHE A 88 -7.37 26.28 14.14
N MET A 89 -6.63 27.36 13.89
CA MET A 89 -5.31 27.29 13.28
C MET A 89 -4.22 27.72 14.26
N THR A 90 -3.10 26.99 14.27
CA THR A 90 -1.90 27.38 15.01
C THR A 90 -0.65 27.16 14.18
N ASN A 91 0.32 28.07 14.33
CA ASN A 91 1.65 27.95 13.74
C ASN A 91 2.64 27.53 14.83
N PHE A 92 3.63 26.72 14.48
CA PHE A 92 4.65 26.24 15.39
C PHE A 92 5.99 26.11 14.67
N ALA A 93 7.00 26.85 15.14
CA ALA A 93 8.38 26.69 14.68
C ALA A 93 9.10 25.68 15.58
N VAL A 94 9.50 24.53 15.04
CA VAL A 94 10.13 23.46 15.80
C VAL A 94 11.58 23.84 16.16
N THR A 95 11.90 23.94 17.44
CA THR A 95 13.26 24.21 17.91
C THR A 95 14.00 22.95 18.33
N LYS A 96 15.34 23.04 18.44
CA LYS A 96 16.15 21.93 18.94
C LYS A 96 15.87 21.66 20.42
N GLU A 97 15.62 22.72 21.17
CA GLU A 97 15.29 22.68 22.60
C GLU A 97 13.96 21.97 22.84
N ASP A 98 12.94 22.22 22.01
CA ASP A 98 11.66 21.50 22.08
C ASP A 98 11.85 19.99 21.89
N ILE A 99 12.65 19.60 20.87
CA ILE A 99 12.93 18.19 20.56
C ILE A 99 13.66 17.53 21.74
N ILE A 100 14.71 18.16 22.27
CA ILE A 100 15.47 17.62 23.40
C ILE A 100 14.57 17.47 24.64
N ALA A 101 13.79 18.49 24.97
CA ALA A 101 12.88 18.48 26.12
C ALA A 101 11.85 17.35 26.01
N TYR A 102 11.21 17.21 24.84
CA TYR A 102 10.20 16.18 24.59
C TYR A 102 10.77 14.77 24.65
N ARG A 103 11.92 14.53 24.00
CA ARG A 103 12.59 13.22 24.03
C ARG A 103 13.04 12.86 25.44
N THR A 104 13.60 13.81 26.19
CA THR A 104 14.02 13.61 27.58
C THR A 104 12.83 13.25 28.47
N ALA A 105 11.70 13.94 28.33
CA ALA A 105 10.48 13.66 29.11
C ALA A 105 9.90 12.25 28.86
N LEU A 106 10.19 11.65 27.71
CA LEU A 106 9.78 10.30 27.32
C LEU A 106 10.85 9.22 27.60
N GLY A 107 12.03 9.62 28.09
CA GLY A 107 13.17 8.72 28.26
C GLY A 107 13.71 8.17 26.93
N LEU A 108 13.57 8.92 25.83
CA LEU A 108 14.13 8.59 24.52
C LEU A 108 15.58 9.10 24.42
N LYS A 109 16.36 8.53 23.49
CA LYS A 109 17.77 8.94 23.31
C LYS A 109 17.88 10.39 22.83
N CYS A 110 18.76 11.21 23.43
CA CYS A 110 18.87 12.63 23.12
C CYS A 110 19.77 12.97 21.91
N ASP A 111 20.47 11.98 21.33
CA ASP A 111 21.39 12.13 20.20
C ASP A 111 20.69 12.13 18.82
N GLU A 112 19.44 11.70 18.75
CA GLU A 112 18.65 11.80 17.53
C GLU A 112 18.25 13.24 17.21
N VAL A 113 18.34 13.60 15.92
CA VAL A 113 18.16 14.97 15.43
C VAL A 113 16.70 15.44 15.44
N GLY A 114 15.73 14.54 15.42
CA GLY A 114 14.30 14.87 15.29
C GLY A 114 13.41 14.35 16.41
N ALA A 115 12.20 14.89 16.49
CA ALA A 115 11.13 14.36 17.34
C ALA A 115 10.26 13.32 16.60
N PRO A 116 9.74 12.31 17.32
CA PRO A 116 8.86 11.29 16.74
C PRO A 116 7.53 11.89 16.29
N VAL A 117 6.76 11.13 15.49
CA VAL A 117 5.43 11.55 15.00
C VAL A 117 4.47 11.97 16.12
N ASP A 118 4.60 11.43 17.33
CA ASP A 118 3.80 11.85 18.50
C ASP A 118 3.90 13.34 18.82
N PHE A 119 5.00 13.98 18.42
CA PHE A 119 5.20 15.42 18.52
C PHE A 119 4.15 16.22 17.73
N SER A 120 3.41 15.57 16.81
CA SER A 120 2.18 16.09 16.20
C SER A 120 1.17 16.57 17.24
N THR A 121 1.09 15.92 18.41
CA THR A 121 0.24 16.37 19.53
C THR A 121 0.69 17.72 20.05
N VAL A 122 1.99 17.96 20.18
CA VAL A 122 2.55 19.21 20.72
C VAL A 122 2.28 20.37 19.78
N VAL A 123 2.58 20.20 18.49
CA VAL A 123 2.42 21.25 17.47
C VAL A 123 0.96 21.54 17.13
N SER A 124 0.03 20.66 17.52
CA SER A 124 -1.42 20.84 17.30
C SER A 124 -2.22 21.04 18.60
N TRP A 125 -1.60 20.90 19.78
CA TRP A 125 -2.30 20.86 21.07
C TRP A 125 -3.25 22.04 21.26
N ARG A 126 -2.74 23.26 21.04
CA ARG A 126 -3.52 24.49 21.21
C ARG A 126 -4.75 24.55 20.29
N ALA A 127 -4.61 24.12 19.03
CA ALA A 127 -5.73 24.09 18.09
C ALA A 127 -6.74 22.99 18.43
N LEU A 128 -6.26 21.81 18.84
CA LEU A 128 -7.10 20.68 19.23
C LEU A 128 -7.90 20.97 20.50
N ILE A 129 -7.25 21.45 21.56
CA ILE A 129 -7.88 21.64 22.87
C ILE A 129 -8.83 22.85 22.86
N GLN A 130 -8.68 23.80 21.93
CA GLN A 130 -9.64 24.88 21.76
C GLN A 130 -11.05 24.36 21.44
N SER A 131 -11.18 23.18 20.83
CA SER A 131 -12.48 22.54 20.57
C SER A 131 -13.33 22.32 21.83
N VAL A 132 -12.70 21.99 22.98
CA VAL A 132 -13.44 21.75 24.23
C VAL A 132 -13.79 23.05 24.98
N LEU A 133 -13.15 24.17 24.60
CA LEU A 133 -13.42 25.49 25.17
C LEU A 133 -14.56 26.22 24.46
N ALA A 134 -14.85 25.84 23.21
CA ALA A 134 -15.87 26.45 22.37
C ALA A 134 -17.22 26.67 23.10
N ASN A 135 -17.91 27.74 22.70
CA ASN A 135 -19.08 28.26 23.40
C ASN A 135 -20.20 27.21 23.53
N GLU A 136 -20.45 26.44 22.48
CA GLU A 136 -21.50 25.42 22.45
C GLU A 136 -21.16 24.19 23.30
N VAL A 137 -19.88 23.96 23.65
CA VAL A 137 -19.45 22.84 24.48
C VAL A 137 -19.70 23.17 25.95
N LYS A 138 -20.96 23.13 26.40
CA LYS A 138 -21.29 23.34 27.81
C LYS A 138 -20.89 22.12 28.64
N GLY A 139 -20.15 22.33 29.72
CA GLY A 139 -19.80 21.29 30.69
C GLY A 139 -18.60 21.64 31.57
N ASN A 140 -18.52 21.02 32.75
CA ASN A 140 -17.44 21.28 33.71
C ASN A 140 -16.14 20.58 33.28
N LEU A 141 -15.11 21.33 32.89
CA LEU A 141 -13.83 20.77 32.41
C LEU A 141 -13.00 20.06 33.48
N LEU A 142 -13.30 20.22 34.78
CA LEU A 142 -12.72 19.36 35.83
C LEU A 142 -13.15 17.89 35.68
N ASN A 143 -14.25 17.63 34.95
CA ASN A 143 -14.75 16.30 34.65
C ASN A 143 -14.34 15.78 33.27
N LEU A 144 -13.43 16.48 32.57
CA LEU A 144 -12.94 16.11 31.25
C LEU A 144 -12.08 14.84 31.33
N VAL A 145 -12.31 13.92 30.40
CA VAL A 145 -11.55 12.68 30.23
C VAL A 145 -11.12 12.59 28.77
N HIS A 146 -9.84 12.35 28.51
CA HIS A 146 -9.37 12.00 27.17
C HIS A 146 -9.66 10.51 26.95
N LEU A 147 -10.54 10.18 26.00
CA LEU A 147 -10.97 8.80 25.75
C LEU A 147 -10.09 8.10 24.73
N LYS A 148 -9.81 8.80 23.63
CA LYS A 148 -9.19 8.19 22.45
C LYS A 148 -8.31 9.19 21.73
N HIS A 149 -7.20 8.71 21.22
CA HIS A 149 -6.31 9.48 20.37
C HIS A 149 -5.83 8.63 19.21
N SER A 150 -5.70 9.20 18.03
CA SER A 150 -5.12 8.47 16.89
C SER A 150 -4.41 9.41 15.95
N TYR A 151 -3.38 8.91 15.29
CA TYR A 151 -2.75 9.61 14.18
C TYR A 151 -2.59 8.67 12.98
N LYS A 152 -2.56 9.28 11.79
CA LYS A 152 -2.35 8.61 10.51
C LYS A 152 -1.36 9.43 9.69
N LEU A 153 -0.31 8.76 9.20
CA LEU A 153 0.68 9.39 8.33
C LEU A 153 0.06 9.63 6.94
N LEU A 154 0.16 10.87 6.48
CA LEU A 154 -0.23 11.26 5.13
C LEU A 154 1.00 11.12 4.21
N SER A 155 0.77 10.59 3.01
CA SER A 155 1.74 9.84 2.18
C SER A 155 2.95 10.59 1.63
N SER A 156 3.26 11.81 2.08
CA SER A 156 4.25 12.69 1.44
C SER A 156 5.72 12.30 1.69
N ARG A 157 6.03 11.40 2.63
CA ARG A 157 7.42 11.05 2.97
C ARG A 157 7.80 9.59 2.72
N LYS A 158 8.73 9.39 1.79
CA LYS A 158 9.43 8.10 1.58
C LYS A 158 10.66 7.90 2.46
N TYR A 159 11.10 8.89 3.25
CA TYR A 159 12.41 8.79 3.94
C TYR A 159 12.51 9.23 5.43
N SER A 160 11.58 9.98 6.04
CA SER A 160 11.54 10.13 7.52
C SER A 160 10.27 10.87 7.99
N ALA A 161 9.44 10.32 8.88
CA ALA A 161 8.24 11.02 9.38
C ALA A 161 8.53 12.00 10.55
N MET A 162 9.80 12.20 10.89
CA MET A 162 10.19 12.99 12.07
C MET A 162 10.06 14.50 11.84
N PHE A 163 9.78 15.22 12.93
CA PHE A 163 9.85 16.68 13.01
C PHE A 163 11.30 17.09 13.27
N LEU A 164 11.81 18.02 12.47
CA LEU A 164 13.20 18.47 12.53
C LEU A 164 13.30 19.91 13.06
N PRO A 165 14.44 20.30 13.68
CA PRO A 165 14.68 21.69 14.02
C PRO A 165 14.57 22.58 12.76
N GLY A 166 13.83 23.68 12.87
CA GLY A 166 13.56 24.61 11.77
C GLY A 166 12.32 24.28 10.94
N ASP A 167 11.64 23.16 11.19
CA ASP A 167 10.33 22.90 10.57
C ASP A 167 9.32 23.97 11.01
N ASP A 168 8.66 24.61 10.04
CA ASP A 168 7.52 25.50 10.27
C ASP A 168 6.22 24.73 10.01
N ILE A 169 5.49 24.48 11.08
CA ILE A 169 4.31 23.62 11.10
C ILE A 169 3.06 24.46 11.25
N VAL A 170 2.06 24.17 10.41
CA VAL A 170 0.70 24.71 10.50
C VAL A 170 -0.25 23.58 10.84
N SER A 171 -0.94 23.72 11.96
CA SER A 171 -1.94 22.76 12.41
C SER A 171 -3.33 23.38 12.31
N THR A 172 -4.23 22.73 11.59
CA THR A 172 -5.64 23.16 11.43
C THR A 172 -6.55 22.11 12.06
N ALA A 173 -7.24 22.48 13.13
CA ALA A 173 -8.19 21.63 13.84
C ALA A 173 -9.65 22.05 13.58
N LYS A 174 -10.56 21.07 13.58
CA LYS A 174 -12.00 21.24 13.46
C LYS A 174 -12.72 20.25 14.37
N VAL A 175 -13.90 20.61 14.84
CA VAL A 175 -14.77 19.68 15.59
C VAL A 175 -15.50 18.78 14.59
N ALA A 176 -15.12 17.51 14.54
CA ALA A 176 -15.76 16.52 13.68
C ALA A 176 -17.10 16.06 14.27
N SER A 177 -17.21 15.96 15.59
CA SER A 177 -18.46 15.58 16.25
C SER A 177 -18.59 16.16 17.66
N LEU A 178 -19.81 16.55 18.01
CA LEU A 178 -20.26 16.86 19.36
C LEU A 178 -21.50 16.03 19.66
N ARG A 179 -21.43 15.07 20.59
CA ARG A 179 -22.55 14.15 20.90
C ARG A 179 -22.81 14.05 22.39
N ILE A 180 -24.06 13.86 22.76
CA ILE A 180 -24.46 13.54 24.13
C ILE A 180 -24.74 12.04 24.21
N ILE A 181 -24.18 11.40 25.22
CA ILE A 181 -24.40 10.00 25.60
C ILE A 181 -24.81 9.95 27.07
N ASP A 182 -25.23 8.77 27.55
CA ASP A 182 -25.71 8.61 28.93
C ASP A 182 -24.71 9.04 30.00
N SER A 183 -23.40 8.89 29.72
CA SER A 183 -22.33 9.22 30.66
C SER A 183 -21.76 10.64 30.52
N GLY A 184 -22.19 11.41 29.51
CA GLY A 184 -21.69 12.75 29.29
C GLY A 184 -21.73 13.24 27.84
N LYS A 185 -20.88 14.23 27.56
CA LYS A 185 -20.78 14.88 26.25
C LYS A 185 -19.43 14.58 25.63
N ILE A 186 -19.42 13.97 24.44
CA ILE A 186 -18.22 13.66 23.66
C ILE A 186 -17.94 14.78 22.66
N VAL A 187 -16.71 15.28 22.69
CA VAL A 187 -16.14 16.20 21.70
C VAL A 187 -15.07 15.43 20.91
N HIS A 188 -15.29 15.25 19.62
CA HIS A 188 -14.33 14.65 18.70
C HIS A 188 -13.74 15.73 17.82
N SER A 189 -12.43 15.95 17.96
CA SER A 189 -11.68 16.92 17.16
C SER A 189 -10.76 16.20 16.20
N MET A 190 -10.67 16.73 14.98
CA MET A 190 -9.75 16.30 13.94
C MET A 190 -8.77 17.44 13.65
N ALA A 191 -7.48 17.14 13.49
CA ALA A 191 -6.48 18.10 13.06
C ALA A 191 -5.66 17.57 11.88
N THR A 192 -5.38 18.45 10.93
CA THR A 192 -4.41 18.21 9.86
C THR A 192 -3.15 19.03 10.16
N ILE A 193 -2.02 18.34 10.28
CA ILE A 193 -0.72 18.93 10.54
C ILE A 193 0.05 18.97 9.24
N SER A 194 0.44 20.17 8.80
CA SER A 194 1.15 20.40 7.55
C SER A 194 2.46 21.14 7.78
N ARG A 195 3.50 20.82 7.01
CA ARG A 195 4.72 21.64 6.93
C ARG A 195 4.51 22.74 5.91
N ARG A 196 4.85 23.97 6.28
CA ARG A 196 4.96 25.08 5.34
C ARG A 196 6.31 24.99 4.61
N ALA A 197 6.26 24.96 3.29
CA ALA A 197 7.43 24.99 2.42
C ALA A 197 7.29 26.08 1.36
N LEU A 198 8.41 26.62 0.89
CA LEU A 198 8.44 27.57 -0.23
C LEU A 198 8.88 26.82 -1.48
N ASN A 199 8.05 26.82 -2.53
CA ASN A 199 8.39 26.33 -3.86
C ASN A 199 8.15 27.47 -4.86
N ASP A 200 9.20 27.90 -5.57
CA ASP A 200 9.14 28.98 -6.58
C ASP A 200 8.37 30.23 -6.07
N ASP A 201 8.71 30.69 -4.86
CA ASP A 201 8.07 31.82 -4.15
C ASP A 201 6.58 31.67 -3.80
N MET A 202 6.00 30.46 -3.95
CA MET A 202 4.65 30.13 -3.47
C MET A 202 4.70 29.27 -2.20
N GLU A 203 3.84 29.61 -1.23
CA GLU A 203 3.63 28.78 -0.04
C GLU A 203 2.91 27.48 -0.42
N VAL A 204 3.54 26.36 -0.09
CA VAL A 204 2.99 25.01 -0.24
C VAL A 204 2.86 24.40 1.15
N PHE A 205 1.66 23.90 1.46
CA PHE A 205 1.39 23.17 2.70
C PHE A 205 1.45 21.67 2.41
N GLU A 206 2.53 21.03 2.85
CA GLU A 206 2.72 19.59 2.74
C GLU A 206 2.00 18.90 3.93
N PRO A 207 0.88 18.17 3.72
CA PRO A 207 0.19 17.49 4.80
C PRO A 207 1.02 16.29 5.31
N LEU A 208 1.29 16.26 6.61
CA LEU A 208 2.14 15.25 7.24
C LEU A 208 1.33 14.21 8.02
N VAL A 209 0.42 14.68 8.88
CA VAL A 209 -0.29 13.84 9.84
C VAL A 209 -1.74 14.29 9.93
N GLU A 210 -2.65 13.32 9.91
CA GLU A 210 -4.04 13.48 10.31
C GLU A 210 -4.20 12.92 11.73
N LEU A 211 -4.75 13.72 12.64
CA LEU A 211 -4.85 13.41 14.06
C LEU A 211 -6.31 13.53 14.50
N HIS A 212 -6.78 12.57 15.30
CA HIS A 212 -8.09 12.60 15.93
C HIS A 212 -7.96 12.44 17.44
N SER A 213 -8.70 13.26 18.19
CA SER A 213 -8.80 13.17 19.66
C SER A 213 -10.26 13.21 20.08
N GLU A 214 -10.65 12.31 20.99
CA GLU A 214 -11.98 12.29 21.60
C GLU A 214 -11.90 12.59 23.09
N PHE A 215 -12.66 13.59 23.52
CA PHE A 215 -12.78 14.00 24.91
C PHE A 215 -14.21 13.80 25.40
N LEU A 216 -14.36 13.29 26.62
CA LEU A 216 -15.64 13.14 27.31
C LEU A 216 -15.71 14.10 28.48
N ILE A 217 -16.72 14.97 28.50
CA ILE A 217 -17.08 15.73 29.69
C ILE A 217 -18.15 14.94 30.41
N ARG A 218 -17.82 14.38 31.58
CA ARG A 218 -18.78 13.57 32.36
C ARG A 218 -19.88 14.45 32.96
N GLY A 219 -21.11 13.98 32.89
CA GLY A 219 -22.29 14.67 33.43
C GLY A 219 -23.57 14.29 32.70
N CYS A 220 -24.65 15.01 32.98
CA CYS A 220 -25.93 14.88 32.28
C CYS A 220 -26.20 16.14 31.47
N PHE A 221 -26.59 15.99 30.21
CA PHE A 221 -26.76 17.08 29.26
C PHE A 221 -28.05 16.91 28.46
N THR A 222 -28.67 18.02 28.08
CA THR A 222 -29.93 18.04 27.30
C THR A 222 -29.90 19.05 26.16
N ASP A 223 -28.76 19.69 25.91
CA ASP A 223 -28.57 20.73 24.90
C ASP A 223 -28.25 20.14 23.50
N PHE A 224 -29.15 19.27 23.02
CA PHE A 224 -29.02 18.55 21.75
C PHE A 224 -28.99 19.47 20.52
N GLU A 225 -29.51 20.70 20.61
CA GLU A 225 -29.50 21.69 19.53
C GLU A 225 -28.08 22.01 19.02
N SER A 226 -27.07 21.84 19.87
CA SER A 226 -25.66 22.05 19.54
C SER A 226 -24.97 20.82 18.96
N THR A 227 -25.59 19.65 19.03
CA THR A 227 -24.93 18.35 18.80
C THR A 227 -25.01 17.88 17.36
N PHE A 228 -23.88 17.42 16.83
CA PHE A 228 -23.74 17.00 15.44
C PHE A 228 -22.60 15.97 15.26
N SER A 229 -22.55 15.33 14.10
CA SER A 229 -21.40 14.56 13.64
C SER A 229 -21.23 14.69 12.14
N VAL A 230 -20.01 14.96 11.70
CA VAL A 230 -19.60 14.94 10.30
C VAL A 230 -18.60 13.81 10.11
N GLU A 231 -18.88 12.91 9.18
CA GLU A 231 -18.08 11.72 8.92
C GLU A 231 -17.74 11.65 7.42
N GLU A 232 -16.46 11.53 7.10
CA GLU A 232 -15.97 11.35 5.73
C GLU A 232 -15.52 9.90 5.55
N THR A 233 -16.08 9.21 4.55
CA THR A 233 -15.85 7.78 4.32
C THR A 233 -15.56 7.50 2.84
N LYS A 234 -14.75 6.46 2.59
CA LYS A 234 -14.49 5.94 1.25
C LYS A 234 -14.76 4.43 1.25
N HIS A 235 -15.67 3.98 0.39
CA HIS A 235 -16.06 2.57 0.27
C HIS A 235 -15.82 2.07 -1.14
N GLU A 236 -15.02 1.03 -1.29
CA GLU A 236 -14.74 0.38 -2.59
C GLU A 236 -15.51 -0.93 -2.69
N PHE A 237 -16.07 -1.23 -3.86
CA PHE A 237 -16.84 -2.45 -4.11
C PHE A 237 -16.82 -2.84 -5.59
N VAL A 238 -17.12 -4.10 -5.89
CA VAL A 238 -17.29 -4.58 -7.27
C VAL A 238 -18.78 -4.69 -7.57
N LEU A 239 -19.21 -4.12 -8.68
CA LEU A 239 -20.61 -4.11 -9.07
C LEU A 239 -21.06 -5.50 -9.51
N LYS A 240 -22.09 -6.06 -8.86
CA LYS A 240 -22.67 -7.37 -9.20
C LYS A 240 -23.88 -7.28 -10.11
N ASP A 241 -24.62 -6.17 -10.03
CA ASP A 241 -25.80 -5.90 -10.85
C ASP A 241 -25.82 -4.42 -11.25
N ALA A 242 -25.77 -4.15 -12.56
CA ALA A 242 -25.76 -2.80 -13.10
C ALA A 242 -27.11 -2.08 -12.99
N GLU A 243 -28.21 -2.83 -12.98
CA GLU A 243 -29.55 -2.24 -12.84
C GLU A 243 -29.82 -1.79 -11.41
N GLU A 244 -29.21 -2.45 -10.43
CA GLU A 244 -29.36 -2.08 -9.02
C GLU A 244 -28.98 -0.61 -8.76
N LEU A 245 -27.88 -0.12 -9.33
CA LEU A 245 -27.45 1.28 -9.15
C LEU A 245 -28.42 2.29 -9.78
N LYS A 246 -29.01 1.95 -10.94
CA LYS A 246 -29.93 2.84 -11.65
C LYS A 246 -31.25 3.05 -10.89
N THR A 247 -31.64 2.08 -10.04
CA THR A 247 -32.85 2.18 -9.22
C THR A 247 -32.69 3.05 -7.97
N LYS A 248 -31.47 3.45 -7.61
CA LYS A 248 -31.21 4.21 -6.39
C LYS A 248 -31.51 5.70 -6.60
N THR A 249 -32.56 6.19 -5.95
CA THR A 249 -33.00 7.60 -6.06
C THR A 249 -31.99 8.62 -5.53
N TRP A 250 -31.08 8.21 -4.66
CA TRP A 250 -30.02 9.04 -4.07
C TRP A 250 -28.76 9.15 -4.95
N LEU A 251 -28.69 8.43 -6.08
CA LEU A 251 -27.54 8.43 -6.98
C LEU A 251 -27.93 9.04 -8.33
N LYS A 252 -27.22 10.08 -8.75
CA LYS A 252 -27.37 10.70 -10.07
C LYS A 252 -26.14 10.41 -10.92
N LEU A 253 -26.26 9.47 -11.86
CA LEU A 253 -25.17 9.15 -12.80
C LEU A 253 -25.02 10.25 -13.86
N ALA A 254 -23.77 10.53 -14.26
CA ALA A 254 -23.48 11.48 -15.32
C ALA A 254 -24.01 11.01 -16.68
N ALA A 255 -24.46 11.95 -17.54
CA ALA A 255 -24.99 11.64 -18.87
C ALA A 255 -23.97 10.83 -19.71
N GLU A 256 -24.47 9.86 -20.48
CA GLU A 256 -23.68 8.93 -21.32
C GLU A 256 -22.82 7.88 -20.58
N THR A 257 -22.91 7.78 -19.25
CA THR A 257 -22.10 6.80 -18.50
C THR A 257 -22.75 5.42 -18.46
N SER A 258 -22.12 4.41 -19.06
CA SER A 258 -22.48 3.01 -18.87
C SER A 258 -21.73 2.42 -17.68
N VAL A 259 -22.42 1.66 -16.83
CA VAL A 259 -21.81 0.90 -15.73
C VAL A 259 -22.06 -0.58 -16.00
N ASN A 260 -21.02 -1.40 -15.90
CA ASN A 260 -21.09 -2.83 -16.22
C ASN A 260 -20.91 -3.69 -14.96
N VAL A 261 -21.50 -4.89 -14.98
CA VAL A 261 -21.21 -5.92 -13.98
C VAL A 261 -19.70 -6.23 -14.03
N GLY A 262 -19.07 -6.22 -12.86
CA GLY A 262 -17.62 -6.37 -12.70
C GLY A 262 -16.84 -5.06 -12.56
N ASP A 263 -17.46 -3.89 -12.77
CA ASP A 263 -16.80 -2.60 -12.56
C ASP A 263 -16.40 -2.44 -11.08
N ARG A 264 -15.14 -2.05 -10.82
CA ARG A 264 -14.68 -1.63 -9.48
C ARG A 264 -15.14 -0.19 -9.25
N LEU A 265 -15.94 0.06 -8.25
CA LEU A 265 -16.50 1.37 -7.92
C LEU A 265 -16.02 1.83 -6.54
N ALA A 266 -15.96 3.15 -6.34
CA ALA A 266 -15.62 3.76 -5.06
C ALA A 266 -16.60 4.90 -4.73
N LEU A 267 -17.28 4.82 -3.59
CA LEU A 267 -18.11 5.87 -3.04
C LEU A 267 -17.31 6.69 -2.03
N GLN A 268 -17.10 7.98 -2.31
CA GLN A 268 -16.59 8.94 -1.34
C GLN A 268 -17.75 9.76 -0.80
N LEU A 269 -18.03 9.64 0.49
CA LEU A 269 -19.24 10.16 1.12
C LEU A 269 -18.90 11.03 2.33
N THR A 270 -19.59 12.16 2.45
CA THR A 270 -19.67 12.99 3.64
C THR A 270 -21.07 12.83 4.26
N THR A 271 -21.14 12.28 5.46
CA THR A 271 -22.37 12.12 6.23
C THR A 271 -22.42 13.14 7.36
N LYS A 272 -23.41 14.03 7.34
CA LYS A 272 -23.69 15.00 8.40
C LYS A 272 -24.95 14.57 9.15
N ARG A 273 -24.86 14.51 10.47
CA ARG A 273 -25.97 14.16 11.37
C ARG A 273 -26.16 15.28 12.38
N GLN A 274 -27.40 15.68 12.60
CA GLN A 274 -27.82 16.58 13.68
C GLN A 274 -28.71 15.79 14.63
N TYR A 275 -28.52 15.89 15.94
CA TYR A 275 -29.22 15.05 16.91
C TYR A 275 -30.37 15.80 17.58
N ALA A 276 -31.51 15.12 17.72
CA ALA A 276 -32.66 15.58 18.52
C ALA A 276 -32.64 14.98 19.94
N SER A 277 -32.05 13.79 20.10
CA SER A 277 -31.86 13.10 21.37
C SER A 277 -30.64 12.16 21.28
N ILE A 278 -30.37 11.39 22.35
CA ILE A 278 -29.32 10.34 22.35
C ILE A 278 -29.57 9.29 21.26
N SER A 279 -30.83 8.99 20.94
CA SER A 279 -31.23 7.90 20.04
C SER A 279 -31.89 8.35 18.74
N SER A 280 -32.10 9.65 18.53
CA SER A 280 -32.79 10.17 17.35
C SER A 280 -32.09 11.36 16.71
N LEU A 281 -32.12 11.40 15.37
CA LEU A 281 -31.62 12.51 14.58
C LEU A 281 -32.74 13.54 14.34
N SER A 282 -32.37 14.81 14.26
CA SER A 282 -33.23 15.87 13.73
C SER A 282 -33.03 16.07 12.23
N SER A 283 -31.84 15.73 11.71
CA SER A 283 -31.54 15.78 10.28
C SER A 283 -30.35 14.88 9.94
N LEU A 284 -30.41 14.24 8.78
CA LEU A 284 -29.38 13.40 8.20
C LEU A 284 -29.17 13.82 6.74
N GLU A 285 -27.94 14.23 6.42
CA GLU A 285 -27.52 14.59 5.06
C GLU A 285 -26.33 13.70 4.66
N VAL A 286 -26.42 13.05 3.50
CA VAL A 286 -25.31 12.32 2.89
C VAL A 286 -25.07 12.89 1.51
N SER A 287 -23.87 13.41 1.28
CA SER A 287 -23.44 13.90 -0.03
C SER A 287 -22.13 13.24 -0.42
N GLY A 288 -21.84 13.15 -1.72
CA GLY A 288 -20.60 12.51 -2.15
C GLY A 288 -20.53 12.27 -3.64
N VAL A 289 -19.54 11.48 -4.03
CA VAL A 289 -19.21 11.20 -5.43
C VAL A 289 -18.97 9.70 -5.61
N LEU A 290 -19.52 9.15 -6.69
CA LEU A 290 -19.26 7.80 -7.16
C LEU A 290 -18.16 7.84 -8.22
N PHE A 291 -17.10 7.08 -7.97
CA PHE A 291 -16.01 6.88 -8.90
C PHE A 291 -16.03 5.47 -9.48
N ARG A 292 -15.64 5.32 -10.73
CA ARG A 292 -15.25 4.03 -11.32
C ARG A 292 -13.74 3.92 -11.38
N GLY A 293 -13.23 2.82 -10.84
CA GLY A 293 -11.86 2.37 -11.03
C GLY A 293 -11.69 1.89 -12.46
N GLU A 294 -11.03 2.71 -13.27
CA GLU A 294 -10.44 2.30 -14.53
C GLU A 294 -8.94 2.11 -14.29
N ALA A 295 -8.26 1.28 -15.06
CA ALA A 295 -6.84 0.93 -14.85
C ALA A 295 -5.95 2.13 -14.45
N GLY A 296 -5.71 2.28 -13.13
CA GLY A 296 -4.93 3.33 -12.48
C GLY A 296 -5.54 4.73 -12.34
N THR A 297 -6.81 4.97 -12.69
CA THR A 297 -7.51 6.23 -12.42
C THR A 297 -8.92 6.00 -11.92
N THR A 298 -9.38 6.87 -11.02
CA THR A 298 -10.79 6.95 -10.65
C THR A 298 -11.46 8.01 -11.50
N VAL A 299 -12.41 7.62 -12.33
CA VAL A 299 -13.25 8.55 -13.09
C VAL A 299 -14.51 8.80 -12.29
N GLU A 300 -14.85 10.07 -12.07
CA GLU A 300 -16.13 10.45 -11.48
C GLU A 300 -17.26 10.10 -12.46
N ILE A 301 -18.21 9.30 -11.99
CA ILE A 301 -19.32 8.80 -12.81
C ILE A 301 -20.70 9.19 -12.28
N GLY A 302 -20.78 9.78 -11.08
CA GLY A 302 -22.05 10.25 -10.53
C GLY A 302 -21.92 10.96 -9.19
N ALA A 303 -22.97 11.70 -8.84
CA ALA A 303 -23.10 12.40 -7.57
C ALA A 303 -24.09 11.67 -6.65
N VAL A 304 -23.78 11.66 -5.36
CA VAL A 304 -24.62 11.10 -4.30
C VAL A 304 -25.23 12.23 -3.50
N GLU A 305 -26.54 12.18 -3.30
CA GLU A 305 -27.27 13.17 -2.53
C GLU A 305 -28.47 12.52 -1.84
N PHE A 306 -28.52 12.62 -0.52
CA PHE A 306 -29.62 12.18 0.31
C PHE A 306 -29.80 13.15 1.47
N LYS A 307 -31.03 13.55 1.75
CA LYS A 307 -31.39 14.35 2.91
C LYS A 307 -32.71 13.88 3.49
N SER A 308 -32.78 13.71 4.80
CA SER A 308 -34.01 13.36 5.50
C SER A 308 -33.97 13.82 6.95
N ASP A 309 -35.13 14.20 7.48
CA ASP A 309 -35.32 14.60 8.87
C ASP A 309 -36.09 13.53 9.69
N GLU A 310 -36.49 12.43 9.05
CA GLU A 310 -37.35 11.40 9.65
C GLU A 310 -36.61 10.07 9.94
N VAL A 311 -35.37 9.93 9.47
CA VAL A 311 -34.62 8.67 9.54
C VAL A 311 -33.34 8.82 10.35
N ASN A 312 -33.02 7.78 11.12
CA ASN A 312 -31.76 7.70 11.87
C ASN A 312 -30.61 7.09 11.05
N GLU A 313 -30.94 6.46 9.91
CA GLU A 313 -29.97 5.79 9.06
C GLU A 313 -30.29 6.04 7.58
N SER A 314 -29.25 6.21 6.76
CA SER A 314 -29.41 6.47 5.34
C SER A 314 -29.58 5.16 4.56
N PRO A 315 -30.36 5.15 3.47
CA PRO A 315 -30.46 3.99 2.58
C PRO A 315 -29.12 3.66 1.90
N ILE A 316 -28.19 4.62 1.85
CA ILE A 316 -26.83 4.43 1.32
C ILE A 316 -26.04 3.54 2.28
N THR A 317 -26.18 3.73 3.60
CA THR A 317 -25.52 2.87 4.59
C THR A 317 -26.00 1.42 4.49
N ALA A 318 -27.30 1.21 4.30
CA ALA A 318 -27.86 -0.13 4.07
C ALA A 318 -27.34 -0.75 2.76
N PHE A 319 -27.25 0.04 1.69
CA PHE A 319 -26.66 -0.40 0.42
C PHE A 319 -25.18 -0.79 0.59
N LEU A 320 -24.39 0.04 1.27
CA LEU A 320 -22.98 -0.25 1.54
C LEU A 320 -22.81 -1.58 2.27
N ARG A 321 -23.64 -1.89 3.28
CA ARG A 321 -23.61 -3.20 3.96
C ARG A 321 -23.85 -4.38 3.00
N GLN A 322 -24.58 -4.19 1.91
CA GLN A 322 -24.87 -5.24 0.92
C GLN A 322 -23.73 -5.41 -0.10
N VAL A 323 -23.08 -4.31 -0.50
CA VAL A 323 -22.07 -4.32 -1.58
C VAL A 323 -20.63 -4.36 -1.09
N GLN A 324 -20.38 -3.98 0.15
CA GLN A 324 -19.04 -3.94 0.72
C GLN A 324 -18.45 -5.36 0.73
N LEU A 325 -17.36 -5.54 0.00
CA LEU A 325 -16.55 -6.74 0.12
C LEU A 325 -16.02 -6.77 1.55
N GLU A 326 -16.33 -7.85 2.29
CA GLU A 326 -15.61 -8.16 3.53
C GLU A 326 -14.18 -8.59 3.17
N THR A 327 -13.35 -7.68 2.65
CA THR A 327 -11.90 -7.85 2.70
C THR A 327 -11.46 -7.55 4.13
N SER A 328 -11.86 -8.42 5.05
CA SER A 328 -11.34 -8.39 6.40
C SER A 328 -9.94 -8.98 6.33
N GLY A 329 -8.93 -8.11 6.19
CA GLY A 329 -7.54 -8.51 6.40
C GLY A 329 -7.29 -9.00 7.83
N MET A 330 -8.29 -9.00 8.72
CA MET A 330 -8.22 -9.53 10.07
C MET A 330 -8.24 -11.06 10.09
N PHE A 331 -7.48 -11.65 10.99
CA PHE A 331 -7.44 -13.09 11.17
C PHE A 331 -8.61 -13.61 11.99
N VAL A 332 -9.16 -14.76 11.59
CA VAL A 332 -10.31 -15.42 12.27
C VAL A 332 -10.01 -15.78 13.74
N ASN A 333 -8.75 -16.11 14.07
CA ASN A 333 -8.36 -16.59 15.40
C ASN A 333 -7.85 -15.49 16.34
N ASN A 334 -8.23 -14.22 16.14
CA ASN A 334 -7.73 -13.06 16.90
C ASN A 334 -6.19 -12.90 16.84
N GLY A 335 -5.53 -13.52 15.87
CA GLY A 335 -4.09 -13.42 15.64
C GLY A 335 -3.17 -14.19 16.60
N SER A 336 -1.90 -13.83 16.59
CA SER A 336 -0.84 -14.47 17.40
C SER A 336 -0.06 -13.45 18.20
N TYR A 337 0.39 -13.83 19.40
CA TYR A 337 1.29 -12.99 20.20
C TYR A 337 2.62 -12.79 19.49
N MET A 338 3.12 -11.56 19.55
CA MET A 338 4.36 -11.12 18.90
C MET A 338 5.53 -11.04 19.88
N LEU A 339 5.25 -11.12 21.19
CA LEU A 339 6.23 -11.08 22.27
C LEU A 339 6.07 -12.34 23.12
N GLU A 340 7.18 -13.00 23.43
CA GLU A 340 7.19 -14.16 24.33
C GLU A 340 6.82 -13.76 25.76
N THR A 341 7.34 -12.62 26.23
CA THR A 341 7.02 -12.01 27.51
C THR A 341 6.55 -10.55 27.34
N PRO A 342 5.62 -10.06 28.17
CA PRO A 342 5.22 -8.65 28.14
C PRO A 342 6.40 -7.72 28.39
N LEU A 343 6.42 -6.58 27.70
CA LEU A 343 7.42 -5.53 27.90
C LEU A 343 7.05 -4.66 29.11
N GLU A 344 7.99 -4.46 30.03
CA GLU A 344 7.79 -3.60 31.21
C GLU A 344 7.97 -2.11 30.85
N ILE A 345 7.03 -1.28 31.30
CA ILE A 345 7.09 0.18 31.21
C ILE A 345 7.14 0.73 32.64
N ASN A 346 8.19 1.49 32.95
CA ASN A 346 8.34 2.19 34.22
C ASN A 346 7.85 3.63 34.05
N VAL A 347 6.79 3.99 34.78
CA VAL A 347 6.20 5.34 34.72
C VAL A 347 7.02 6.32 35.58
N PRO A 348 7.33 7.54 35.09
CA PRO A 348 8.01 8.57 35.85
C PRO A 348 7.34 8.87 37.18
N THR A 349 8.11 9.27 38.18
CA THR A 349 7.61 9.61 39.52
C THR A 349 6.87 10.95 39.59
N ASN A 350 6.93 11.75 38.52
CA ASN A 350 6.13 12.97 38.36
C ASN A 350 5.90 13.27 36.88
N ALA A 351 4.87 14.08 36.59
CA ALA A 351 4.47 14.44 35.23
C ALA A 351 5.02 15.80 34.75
N LEU A 352 5.82 16.51 35.55
CA LEU A 352 6.19 17.90 35.26
C LEU A 352 6.98 18.05 33.95
N ALA A 353 7.98 17.18 33.76
CA ALA A 353 8.82 17.21 32.55
C ALA A 353 7.97 17.05 31.28
N TYR A 354 7.01 16.12 31.29
CA TYR A 354 6.11 15.91 30.16
C TYR A 354 5.09 17.03 30.01
N ALA A 355 4.54 17.58 31.09
CA ALA A 355 3.60 18.71 31.02
C ALA A 355 4.23 19.91 30.30
N VAL A 356 5.48 20.25 30.67
CA VAL A 356 6.22 21.36 30.04
C VAL A 356 6.54 21.04 28.58
N ALA A 357 7.06 19.85 28.29
CA ALA A 357 7.47 19.49 26.94
C ALA A 357 6.31 19.28 25.96
N SER A 358 5.17 18.79 26.45
CA SER A 358 3.95 18.57 25.64
C SER A 358 3.05 19.80 25.54
N ARG A 359 3.26 20.79 26.42
CA ARG A 359 2.41 21.97 26.62
C ARG A 359 0.99 21.64 27.13
N ASP A 360 0.74 20.40 27.53
CA ASP A 360 -0.44 20.06 28.32
C ASP A 360 -0.20 20.38 29.80
N LEU A 361 -0.46 21.64 30.16
CA LEU A 361 -0.25 22.18 31.51
C LEU A 361 -1.39 21.87 32.48
N ASN A 362 -2.32 20.97 32.13
CA ASN A 362 -3.48 20.62 32.94
C ASN A 362 -3.06 20.30 34.39
N PRO A 363 -3.59 21.05 35.39
CA PRO A 363 -3.09 20.98 36.76
C PRO A 363 -3.40 19.63 37.44
N ILE A 364 -4.35 18.83 36.95
CA ILE A 364 -4.69 17.52 37.55
C ILE A 364 -3.51 16.53 37.55
N HIS A 365 -2.51 16.74 36.69
CA HIS A 365 -1.33 15.89 36.59
C HIS A 365 -0.21 16.26 37.56
N ARG A 366 -0.33 17.43 38.23
CA ARG A 366 0.75 18.01 39.03
C ARG A 366 0.32 18.50 40.40
N SER A 367 -0.94 18.90 40.56
CA SER A 367 -1.46 19.46 41.80
C SER A 367 -2.42 18.50 42.49
N ASN A 368 -2.16 18.23 43.77
CA ASN A 368 -3.07 17.48 44.63
C ASN A 368 -4.42 18.19 44.76
N TYR A 369 -4.46 19.52 44.77
CA TYR A 369 -5.70 20.29 44.92
C TYR A 369 -6.56 20.20 43.65
N ALA A 370 -5.96 20.39 42.47
CA ALA A 370 -6.65 20.18 41.21
C ALA A 370 -7.16 18.73 41.08
N ALA A 371 -6.38 17.75 41.51
CA ALA A 371 -6.80 16.35 41.57
C ALA A 371 -7.99 16.14 42.53
N ILE A 372 -8.06 16.83 43.68
CA ILE A 372 -9.23 16.80 44.56
C ILE A 372 -10.45 17.39 43.84
N LEU A 373 -10.31 18.56 43.23
CA LEU A 373 -11.41 19.24 42.52
C LEU A 373 -11.96 18.42 41.35
N ALA A 374 -11.09 17.65 40.67
CA ALA A 374 -11.46 16.73 39.59
C ALA A 374 -11.99 15.36 40.09
N GLY A 375 -12.11 15.15 41.40
CA GLY A 375 -12.60 13.90 41.98
C GLY A 375 -11.60 12.73 41.97
N LEU A 376 -10.30 13.01 41.80
CA LEU A 376 -9.21 12.02 41.76
C LEU A 376 -8.61 11.72 43.15
N LYS A 377 -9.37 11.97 44.23
CA LYS A 377 -8.98 11.69 45.63
C LYS A 377 -7.61 12.30 46.02
N GLY A 378 -7.24 13.43 45.41
CA GLY A 378 -5.97 14.12 45.66
C GLY A 378 -4.72 13.41 45.17
N LYS A 379 -4.86 12.45 44.26
CA LYS A 379 -3.74 11.76 43.61
C LYS A 379 -3.61 12.24 42.16
N PRO A 380 -2.60 13.05 41.83
CA PRO A 380 -2.32 13.42 40.45
C PRO A 380 -2.06 12.17 39.60
N ILE A 381 -2.61 12.14 38.40
CA ILE A 381 -2.44 11.05 37.44
C ILE A 381 -1.37 11.41 36.41
N MET A 382 -0.71 10.41 35.83
CA MET A 382 0.18 10.62 34.68
C MET A 382 -0.63 11.03 33.44
N HIS A 383 -0.05 11.79 32.52
CA HIS A 383 -0.69 12.10 31.24
C HIS A 383 -0.94 10.81 30.45
N GLY A 384 -2.17 10.62 29.97
CA GLY A 384 -2.50 9.52 29.06
C GLY A 384 -1.60 9.55 27.81
N MET A 385 -1.37 10.75 27.27
CA MET A 385 -0.50 10.95 26.10
C MET A 385 0.95 10.53 26.32
N TRP A 386 1.50 10.69 27.53
CA TRP A 386 2.84 10.16 27.84
C TRP A 386 2.86 8.63 27.69
N THR A 387 1.84 7.96 28.24
CA THR A 387 1.73 6.51 28.21
C THR A 387 1.50 6.00 26.78
N ALA A 388 0.61 6.66 26.02
CA ALA A 388 0.38 6.35 24.60
C ALA A 388 1.66 6.45 23.77
N THR A 389 2.39 7.56 23.88
CA THR A 389 3.66 7.74 23.18
C THR A 389 4.70 6.71 23.60
N LYS A 390 4.75 6.35 24.89
CA LYS A 390 5.70 5.32 25.34
C LYS A 390 5.38 3.93 24.80
N VAL A 391 4.10 3.57 24.73
CA VAL A 391 3.64 2.32 24.12
C VAL A 391 3.97 2.28 22.63
N ARG A 392 3.74 3.38 21.93
CA ARG A 392 4.08 3.51 20.52
C ARG A 392 5.59 3.44 20.26
N ASP A 393 6.42 4.05 21.10
CA ASP A 393 7.89 3.91 21.06
C ASP A 393 8.30 2.43 21.13
N LEU A 394 7.71 1.65 22.04
CA LEU A 394 7.96 0.21 22.11
C LEU A 394 7.49 -0.55 20.87
N VAL A 395 6.35 -0.15 20.28
CA VAL A 395 5.88 -0.70 18.99
C VAL A 395 6.91 -0.43 17.89
N THR A 396 7.46 0.79 17.82
CA THR A 396 8.49 1.18 16.86
C THR A 396 9.76 0.32 17.03
N GLN A 397 10.25 0.23 18.27
CA GLN A 397 11.47 -0.53 18.58
C GLN A 397 11.31 -2.03 18.27
N SER A 398 10.15 -2.61 18.59
CA SER A 398 9.93 -4.06 18.51
C SER A 398 9.43 -4.54 17.14
N PHE A 399 8.62 -3.74 16.43
CA PHE A 399 7.88 -4.23 15.26
C PHE A 399 8.12 -3.43 13.98
N SER A 400 8.74 -2.26 14.05
CA SER A 400 8.93 -1.36 12.90
C SER A 400 10.38 -1.27 12.40
N GLN A 401 11.26 -2.18 12.85
CA GLN A 401 12.71 -2.14 12.60
C GLN A 401 13.40 -0.90 13.21
N GLY A 402 12.80 -0.30 14.25
CA GLY A 402 13.28 0.94 14.86
C GLY A 402 13.03 2.19 14.03
N LEU A 403 12.24 2.09 12.95
CA LEU A 403 11.93 3.23 12.08
C LEU A 403 10.55 3.78 12.40
N ASP A 404 10.51 5.04 12.84
CA ASP A 404 9.28 5.73 13.22
C ASP A 404 8.26 5.82 12.07
N SER A 405 8.75 6.05 10.85
CA SER A 405 7.96 6.12 9.61
C SER A 405 7.28 4.82 9.21
N ASN A 406 7.66 3.69 9.82
CA ASN A 406 7.04 2.40 9.56
C ASN A 406 5.74 2.21 10.38
N VAL A 407 5.45 3.04 11.39
CA VAL A 407 4.15 3.01 12.08
C VAL A 407 3.21 4.01 11.40
N VAL A 408 2.42 3.50 10.45
CA VAL A 408 1.62 4.30 9.50
C VAL A 408 0.32 4.82 10.11
N GLU A 409 -0.32 4.00 10.93
CA GLU A 409 -1.51 4.36 11.70
C GLU A 409 -1.32 3.89 13.14
N TYR A 410 -1.79 4.67 14.09
CA TYR A 410 -1.87 4.27 15.48
C TYR A 410 -3.07 4.91 16.14
N GLU A 411 -3.76 4.11 16.92
CA GLU A 411 -4.98 4.45 17.61
C GLU A 411 -4.87 3.92 19.02
N VAL A 412 -5.20 4.75 20.00
CA VAL A 412 -5.10 4.43 21.42
C VAL A 412 -6.39 4.81 22.12
N SER A 413 -6.84 3.94 23.02
CA SER A 413 -7.96 4.16 23.93
C SER A 413 -7.44 4.12 25.36
N PHE A 414 -7.85 5.10 26.16
CA PHE A 414 -7.48 5.22 27.56
C PHE A 414 -8.55 4.53 28.42
N ASP A 415 -8.30 3.26 28.75
CA ASP A 415 -9.24 2.41 29.48
C ASP A 415 -9.18 2.64 31.01
N GLY A 416 -8.01 3.05 31.51
CA GLY A 416 -7.75 3.22 32.94
C GLY A 416 -6.75 4.32 33.23
N MET A 417 -6.74 4.78 34.48
CA MET A 417 -5.79 5.80 34.94
C MET A 417 -4.46 5.17 35.32
N VAL A 418 -3.38 5.90 35.01
CA VAL A 418 -2.01 5.55 35.39
C VAL A 418 -1.49 6.59 36.36
N TYR A 419 -0.82 6.15 37.42
CA TYR A 419 -0.24 7.03 38.44
C TYR A 419 1.29 7.15 38.27
N PRO A 420 1.88 8.29 38.65
CA PRO A 420 3.33 8.43 38.67
C PRO A 420 4.01 7.35 39.53
N GLY A 421 5.04 6.69 38.98
CA GLY A 421 5.74 5.57 39.61
C GLY A 421 5.13 4.18 39.39
N ASP A 422 4.00 4.07 38.69
CA ASP A 422 3.42 2.77 38.32
C ASP A 422 4.36 1.94 37.44
N LYS A 423 4.15 0.62 37.48
CA LYS A 423 4.71 -0.34 36.53
C LYS A 423 3.61 -0.87 35.64
N LEU A 424 3.83 -0.85 34.34
CA LEU A 424 2.89 -1.36 33.34
C LEU A 424 3.54 -2.46 32.51
N PHE A 425 2.71 -3.31 31.91
CA PHE A 425 3.13 -4.44 31.10
C PHE A 425 2.39 -4.43 29.76
N MET A 426 3.14 -4.32 28.68
CA MET A 426 2.64 -4.26 27.31
C MET A 426 2.74 -5.62 26.62
N GLN A 427 1.64 -6.05 25.99
CA GLN A 427 1.59 -7.22 25.12
C GLN A 427 1.04 -6.82 23.74
N ALA A 428 1.49 -7.50 22.68
CA ALA A 428 1.08 -7.22 21.31
C ALA A 428 0.71 -8.50 20.56
N ARG A 429 -0.37 -8.43 19.78
CA ARG A 429 -0.86 -9.49 18.90
C ARG A 429 -0.90 -9.00 17.47
N HIS A 430 -0.43 -9.81 16.53
CA HIS A 430 -0.62 -9.56 15.10
C HIS A 430 -1.98 -10.12 14.69
N VAL A 431 -2.94 -9.22 14.46
CA VAL A 431 -4.37 -9.54 14.32
C VAL A 431 -4.88 -9.45 12.88
N GLY A 432 -4.08 -8.92 11.94
CA GLY A 432 -4.48 -8.83 10.55
C GLY A 432 -3.50 -8.09 9.66
N GLN A 433 -3.92 -7.80 8.44
CA GLN A 433 -3.17 -7.15 7.36
C GLN A 433 -3.99 -6.01 6.74
N LYS A 434 -3.33 -4.95 6.31
CA LYS A 434 -3.93 -3.81 5.59
C LYS A 434 -2.94 -3.30 4.56
N ASN A 435 -3.21 -3.50 3.26
CA ASN A 435 -2.32 -3.09 2.17
C ASN A 435 -0.85 -3.48 2.40
N GLY A 436 -0.61 -4.73 2.77
CA GLY A 436 0.71 -5.29 3.06
C GLY A 436 1.33 -4.84 4.37
N ASN A 437 0.62 -4.11 5.22
CA ASN A 437 1.08 -3.72 6.55
C ASN A 437 0.44 -4.60 7.63
N LYS A 438 1.21 -4.92 8.67
CA LYS A 438 0.71 -5.68 9.83
C LYS A 438 -0.22 -4.82 10.65
N ILE A 439 -1.38 -5.35 11.02
CA ILE A 439 -2.26 -4.77 12.04
C ILE A 439 -1.90 -5.43 13.37
N LEU A 440 -1.44 -4.62 14.31
CA LEU A 440 -1.15 -5.02 15.68
C LEU A 440 -2.26 -4.55 16.61
N SER A 441 -2.72 -5.43 17.50
CA SER A 441 -3.51 -5.08 18.67
C SER A 441 -2.59 -5.13 19.89
N ILE A 442 -2.57 -4.05 20.65
CA ILE A 442 -1.71 -3.86 21.81
C ILE A 442 -2.59 -3.69 23.04
N GLU A 443 -2.22 -4.37 24.10
CA GLU A 443 -2.87 -4.27 25.41
C GLU A 443 -1.81 -3.94 26.46
N VAL A 444 -2.15 -3.00 27.35
CA VAL A 444 -1.28 -2.59 28.44
C VAL A 444 -2.05 -2.70 29.75
N VAL A 445 -1.48 -3.43 30.70
CA VAL A 445 -2.04 -3.64 32.03
C VAL A 445 -1.13 -3.08 33.12
N ASN A 446 -1.70 -2.70 34.26
CA ASN A 446 -0.93 -2.33 35.45
C ASN A 446 -0.50 -3.58 36.25
N SER A 447 0.23 -3.38 37.36
CA SER A 447 0.64 -4.45 38.28
C SER A 447 -0.51 -5.26 38.88
N SER A 448 -1.73 -4.72 38.90
CA SER A 448 -2.95 -5.40 39.35
C SER A 448 -3.66 -6.18 38.24
N SER A 449 -3.06 -6.26 37.04
CA SER A 449 -3.66 -6.84 35.82
C SER A 449 -4.91 -6.10 35.33
N GLU A 450 -5.12 -4.84 35.73
CA GLU A 450 -6.17 -4.00 35.19
C GLU A 450 -5.67 -3.34 33.91
N ARG A 451 -6.50 -3.38 32.85
CA ARG A 451 -6.18 -2.75 31.57
C ARG A 451 -6.23 -1.24 31.70
N VAL A 452 -5.15 -0.59 31.26
CA VAL A 452 -5.03 0.88 31.27
C VAL A 452 -5.04 1.46 29.86
N ILE A 453 -4.52 0.74 28.88
CA ILE A 453 -4.51 1.15 27.48
C ILE A 453 -4.84 -0.04 26.58
N THR A 454 -5.68 0.21 25.59
CA THR A 454 -5.80 -0.60 24.37
C THR A 454 -5.31 0.24 23.21
N ALA A 455 -4.49 -0.33 22.33
CA ALA A 455 -4.05 0.35 21.12
C ALA A 455 -4.08 -0.56 19.89
N ARG A 456 -4.19 0.06 18.71
CA ARG A 456 -4.09 -0.56 17.42
C ARG A 456 -3.01 0.15 16.61
N ALA A 457 -2.08 -0.59 16.02
CA ALA A 457 -1.03 -0.03 15.18
C ALA A 457 -1.00 -0.71 13.81
N VAL A 458 -0.84 0.07 12.74
CA VAL A 458 -0.59 -0.46 11.39
C VAL A 458 0.88 -0.21 11.05
N VAL A 459 1.64 -1.30 10.93
CA VAL A 459 3.11 -1.26 10.83
C VAL A 459 3.58 -1.85 9.51
N LYS A 460 4.45 -1.11 8.80
CA LYS A 460 5.06 -1.56 7.56
C LYS A 460 5.85 -2.85 7.75
N GLN A 461 5.76 -3.71 6.73
CA GLN A 461 6.60 -4.88 6.63
C GLN A 461 7.99 -4.51 6.10
N ARG A 462 8.87 -5.51 6.03
CA ARG A 462 10.18 -5.33 5.39
C ARG A 462 9.98 -5.00 3.90
N PRO A 463 10.89 -4.22 3.29
CA PRO A 463 10.87 -3.99 1.85
C PRO A 463 10.74 -5.31 1.11
N THR A 464 9.73 -5.40 0.26
CA THR A 464 9.35 -6.64 -0.44
C THR A 464 9.47 -6.43 -1.94
N ALA A 465 10.01 -7.43 -2.63
CA ALA A 465 10.08 -7.47 -4.08
C ALA A 465 9.37 -8.73 -4.59
N PHE A 466 8.52 -8.57 -5.58
CA PHE A 466 7.82 -9.67 -6.24
C PHE A 466 8.51 -9.98 -7.56
N VAL A 467 8.96 -11.22 -7.72
CA VAL A 467 9.63 -11.70 -8.93
C VAL A 467 8.75 -12.71 -9.64
N PHE A 468 8.42 -12.42 -10.89
CA PHE A 468 7.56 -13.25 -11.73
C PHE A 468 8.43 -14.16 -12.62
N THR A 469 8.03 -15.42 -12.74
CA THR A 469 8.79 -16.46 -13.41
C THR A 469 8.63 -16.39 -14.93
N GLY A 470 9.66 -16.86 -15.63
CA GLY A 470 9.64 -17.00 -17.09
C GLY A 470 9.05 -18.33 -17.55
N GLN A 471 9.20 -18.61 -18.84
CA GLN A 471 8.90 -19.94 -19.39
C GLN A 471 9.82 -21.02 -18.82
N GLY A 472 9.34 -22.27 -18.81
CA GLY A 472 10.10 -23.45 -18.36
C GLY A 472 9.69 -24.02 -17.01
N SER A 473 8.76 -23.36 -16.30
CA SER A 473 8.18 -23.81 -15.02
C SER A 473 6.79 -24.47 -15.16
N ALA A 474 6.28 -24.58 -16.39
CA ALA A 474 4.92 -25.07 -16.60
C ALA A 474 4.80 -26.57 -16.34
N GLU A 475 3.74 -26.95 -15.65
CA GLU A 475 3.40 -28.34 -15.35
C GLU A 475 1.90 -28.59 -15.61
N VAL A 476 1.57 -29.83 -15.99
CA VAL A 476 0.18 -30.23 -16.21
C VAL A 476 -0.59 -30.09 -14.89
N GLY A 477 -1.73 -29.40 -14.92
CA GLY A 477 -2.55 -29.13 -13.74
C GLY A 477 -2.05 -28.00 -12.84
N MET A 478 -1.05 -27.21 -13.26
CA MET A 478 -0.56 -26.08 -12.48
C MET A 478 -1.69 -25.12 -12.07
N GLY A 479 -1.73 -24.72 -10.79
CA GLY A 479 -2.74 -23.81 -10.25
C GLY A 479 -4.14 -24.37 -10.07
N MET A 480 -4.41 -25.61 -10.48
CA MET A 480 -5.78 -26.14 -10.48
C MET A 480 -6.31 -26.46 -9.08
N ASN A 481 -5.43 -26.69 -8.10
CA ASN A 481 -5.80 -26.72 -6.68
C ASN A 481 -6.39 -25.36 -6.24
N ARG A 482 -5.73 -24.25 -6.59
CA ARG A 482 -6.21 -22.90 -6.26
C ARG A 482 -7.47 -22.55 -7.03
N TYR A 483 -7.60 -22.96 -8.30
CA TYR A 483 -8.83 -22.81 -9.08
C TYR A 483 -10.05 -23.45 -8.38
N GLN A 484 -9.85 -24.61 -7.74
CA GLN A 484 -10.92 -25.30 -6.99
C GLN A 484 -11.23 -24.61 -5.66
N GLU A 485 -10.21 -24.18 -4.92
CA GLU A 485 -10.36 -23.65 -3.55
C GLU A 485 -10.74 -22.16 -3.50
N SER A 486 -10.31 -21.37 -4.49
CA SER A 486 -10.37 -19.91 -4.45
C SER A 486 -11.30 -19.34 -5.53
N PRO A 487 -12.37 -18.64 -5.16
CA PRO A 487 -13.27 -18.02 -6.14
C PRO A 487 -12.55 -16.94 -6.97
N ILE A 488 -11.54 -16.28 -6.40
CA ILE A 488 -10.75 -15.25 -7.08
C ILE A 488 -9.87 -15.88 -8.15
N ALA A 489 -9.12 -16.93 -7.80
CA ALA A 489 -8.30 -17.65 -8.77
C ALA A 489 -9.17 -18.22 -9.90
N ARG A 490 -10.32 -18.79 -9.55
CA ARG A 490 -11.29 -19.32 -10.51
C ARG A 490 -11.76 -18.27 -11.51
N GLU A 491 -12.16 -17.10 -11.02
CA GLU A 491 -12.62 -16.02 -11.89
C GLU A 491 -11.54 -15.53 -12.86
N ILE A 492 -10.28 -15.44 -12.42
CA ILE A 492 -9.16 -15.07 -13.31
C ILE A 492 -8.98 -16.10 -14.42
N TRP A 493 -8.98 -17.40 -14.09
CA TRP A 493 -8.89 -18.46 -15.08
C TRP A 493 -10.09 -18.47 -16.04
N ASP A 494 -11.31 -18.39 -15.51
CA ASP A 494 -12.55 -18.43 -16.30
C ASP A 494 -12.65 -17.25 -17.26
N ARG A 495 -12.20 -16.05 -16.86
CA ARG A 495 -12.14 -14.87 -17.73
C ARG A 495 -11.13 -15.05 -18.85
N GLY A 496 -9.91 -15.47 -18.52
CA GLY A 496 -8.86 -15.71 -19.52
C GLY A 496 -9.26 -16.79 -20.52
N ASP A 497 -9.83 -17.90 -20.03
CA ASP A 497 -10.34 -18.99 -20.86
C ASP A 497 -11.46 -18.54 -21.78
N ARG A 498 -12.47 -17.85 -21.24
CA ARG A 498 -13.60 -17.32 -22.02
C ARG A 498 -13.13 -16.36 -23.11
N HIS A 499 -12.14 -15.51 -22.83
CA HIS A 499 -11.56 -14.60 -23.82
C HIS A 499 -10.88 -15.38 -24.96
N LEU A 500 -9.97 -16.29 -24.63
CA LEU A 500 -9.25 -17.11 -25.62
C LEU A 500 -10.21 -17.99 -26.43
N LEU A 501 -11.24 -18.57 -25.81
CA LEU A 501 -12.26 -19.36 -26.47
C LEU A 501 -13.12 -18.52 -27.44
N ASN A 502 -13.41 -17.27 -27.09
CA ASN A 502 -14.20 -16.39 -27.94
C ASN A 502 -13.40 -15.78 -29.09
N MET A 503 -12.12 -15.46 -28.86
CA MET A 503 -11.25 -14.80 -29.84
C MET A 503 -10.53 -15.79 -30.75
N PHE A 504 -10.07 -16.92 -30.20
CA PHE A 504 -9.19 -17.88 -30.87
C PHE A 504 -9.75 -19.31 -30.93
N GLY A 505 -10.84 -19.60 -30.22
CA GLY A 505 -11.59 -20.84 -30.39
C GLY A 505 -11.01 -22.07 -29.69
N PHE A 506 -10.17 -21.88 -28.66
CA PHE A 506 -9.67 -22.95 -27.80
C PHE A 506 -9.83 -22.61 -26.32
N SER A 507 -9.91 -23.64 -25.47
CA SER A 507 -9.91 -23.48 -24.01
C SER A 507 -8.50 -23.65 -23.47
N ILE A 508 -8.01 -22.65 -22.72
CA ILE A 508 -6.72 -22.75 -22.04
C ILE A 508 -6.81 -23.65 -20.81
N LEU A 509 -7.97 -23.70 -20.16
CA LEU A 509 -8.22 -24.61 -19.04
C LEU A 509 -8.11 -26.08 -19.48
N ASP A 510 -8.69 -26.45 -20.62
CA ASP A 510 -8.54 -27.80 -21.19
C ASP A 510 -7.07 -28.14 -21.46
N ILE A 511 -6.29 -27.17 -21.99
CA ILE A 511 -4.86 -27.37 -22.24
C ILE A 511 -4.08 -27.60 -20.95
N VAL A 512 -4.33 -26.81 -19.91
CA VAL A 512 -3.64 -26.95 -18.62
C VAL A 512 -4.04 -28.24 -17.90
N HIS A 513 -5.32 -28.63 -17.95
CA HIS A 513 -5.81 -29.85 -17.30
C HIS A 513 -5.36 -31.14 -17.99
N ASN A 514 -5.53 -31.20 -19.31
CA ASN A 514 -5.46 -32.46 -20.05
C ASN A 514 -4.20 -32.58 -20.92
N ASN A 515 -3.47 -31.47 -21.14
CA ASN A 515 -2.31 -31.38 -22.03
C ASN A 515 -2.52 -32.15 -23.36
N PRO A 516 -3.57 -31.82 -24.14
CA PRO A 516 -3.89 -32.53 -25.36
C PRO A 516 -2.75 -32.40 -26.38
N LYS A 517 -2.52 -33.45 -27.16
CA LYS A 517 -1.49 -33.44 -28.23
C LYS A 517 -1.90 -32.62 -29.44
N SER A 518 -3.19 -32.41 -29.64
CA SER A 518 -3.73 -31.61 -30.74
C SER A 518 -5.07 -30.98 -30.38
N ILE A 519 -5.32 -29.78 -30.86
CA ILE A 519 -6.61 -29.08 -30.78
C ILE A 519 -6.97 -28.56 -32.17
N THR A 520 -8.20 -28.84 -32.60
CA THR A 520 -8.75 -28.35 -33.86
C THR A 520 -9.72 -27.21 -33.59
N VAL A 521 -9.40 -26.03 -34.12
CA VAL A 521 -10.29 -24.87 -34.12
C VAL A 521 -11.19 -24.96 -35.34
N TYR A 522 -12.50 -24.97 -35.13
CA TYR A 522 -13.51 -25.02 -36.20
C TYR A 522 -14.07 -23.63 -36.52
N PHE A 523 -14.07 -23.27 -37.80
CA PHE A 523 -14.53 -21.97 -38.30
C PHE A 523 -16.00 -21.97 -38.76
N GLY A 524 -16.80 -22.91 -38.27
CA GLY A 524 -18.21 -23.06 -38.59
C GLY A 524 -19.10 -21.99 -37.94
N GLY A 525 -20.22 -21.65 -38.61
CA GLY A 525 -21.23 -20.72 -38.09
C GLY A 525 -20.76 -19.26 -37.98
N LYS A 526 -21.57 -18.42 -37.33
CA LYS A 526 -21.27 -16.97 -37.18
C LYS A 526 -20.05 -16.72 -36.29
N LYS A 527 -19.91 -17.49 -35.18
CA LYS A 527 -18.78 -17.38 -34.26
C LYS A 527 -17.47 -17.83 -34.91
N GLY A 528 -17.46 -19.00 -35.55
CA GLY A 528 -16.25 -19.53 -36.19
C GLY A 528 -15.74 -18.66 -37.34
N ARG A 529 -16.64 -18.02 -38.12
CA ARG A 529 -16.23 -17.04 -39.14
C ARG A 529 -15.49 -15.83 -38.56
N ARG A 530 -15.95 -15.30 -37.42
CA ARG A 530 -15.28 -14.18 -36.72
C ARG A 530 -13.89 -14.58 -36.22
N ILE A 531 -13.77 -15.79 -35.65
CA ILE A 531 -12.47 -16.33 -35.21
C ILE A 531 -11.52 -16.47 -36.41
N ARG A 532 -12.01 -16.96 -37.54
CA ARG A 532 -11.21 -17.05 -38.78
C ARG A 532 -10.77 -15.69 -39.30
N GLU A 533 -11.68 -14.72 -39.33
CA GLU A 533 -11.36 -13.33 -39.69
C GLU A 533 -10.29 -12.74 -38.76
N LYS A 534 -10.37 -13.00 -37.45
CA LYS A 534 -9.34 -12.61 -36.49
C LYS A 534 -7.99 -13.26 -36.83
N TYR A 535 -7.91 -14.57 -37.04
CA TYR A 535 -6.65 -15.22 -37.44
C TYR A 535 -6.09 -14.69 -38.75
N MET A 536 -6.94 -14.47 -39.76
CA MET A 536 -6.55 -13.91 -41.05
C MET A 536 -6.06 -12.45 -40.95
N SER A 537 -6.52 -11.70 -39.95
CA SER A 537 -6.06 -10.32 -39.72
C SER A 537 -4.67 -10.23 -39.10
N LEU A 538 -4.17 -11.34 -38.54
CA LEU A 538 -2.85 -11.38 -37.92
C LEU A 538 -1.77 -11.45 -39.00
N THR A 539 -0.86 -10.48 -38.97
CA THR A 539 0.28 -10.40 -39.88
C THR A 539 1.59 -10.34 -39.11
N CYS A 540 2.67 -10.75 -39.77
CA CYS A 540 4.03 -10.58 -39.29
C CYS A 540 4.93 -10.14 -40.45
N GLU A 541 6.09 -9.60 -40.12
CA GLU A 541 7.14 -9.34 -41.10
C GLU A 541 7.85 -10.65 -41.43
N ASP A 542 8.04 -10.92 -42.73
CA ASP A 542 8.82 -12.07 -43.17
C ASP A 542 10.30 -11.87 -42.80
N PRO A 543 10.93 -12.78 -42.04
CA PRO A 543 12.31 -12.63 -41.59
C PRO A 543 13.34 -12.55 -42.73
N THR A 544 12.98 -12.97 -43.94
CA THR A 544 13.87 -13.03 -45.11
C THR A 544 13.64 -11.86 -46.06
N THR A 545 12.37 -11.51 -46.34
CA THR A 545 12.04 -10.47 -47.33
C THR A 545 11.71 -9.12 -46.72
N GLY A 546 11.36 -9.05 -45.43
CA GLY A 546 10.86 -7.85 -44.77
C GLY A 546 9.42 -7.48 -45.17
N GLU A 547 8.74 -8.32 -45.97
CA GLU A 547 7.36 -8.07 -46.39
C GLU A 547 6.37 -8.43 -45.28
N THR A 548 5.25 -7.70 -45.21
CA THR A 548 4.15 -8.07 -44.30
C THR A 548 3.38 -9.26 -44.88
N VAL A 549 3.43 -10.39 -44.19
CA VAL A 549 2.78 -11.65 -44.57
C VAL A 549 1.77 -12.10 -43.52
N PRO A 550 0.78 -12.94 -43.87
CA PRO A 550 -0.11 -13.55 -42.87
C PRO A 550 0.69 -14.38 -41.84
N LEU A 551 0.35 -14.26 -40.56
CA LEU A 551 1.01 -15.01 -39.48
C LEU A 551 0.78 -16.53 -39.61
N LEU A 552 -0.43 -16.91 -40.05
CA LEU A 552 -0.85 -18.29 -40.34
C LEU A 552 -1.40 -18.37 -41.76
N PRO A 553 -0.54 -18.49 -42.80
CA PRO A 553 -0.96 -18.49 -44.20
C PRO A 553 -1.88 -19.66 -44.58
N GLU A 554 -1.91 -20.72 -43.78
CA GLU A 554 -2.79 -21.88 -43.94
C GLU A 554 -4.26 -21.54 -43.69
N ILE A 555 -4.53 -20.44 -42.97
CA ILE A 555 -5.88 -19.96 -42.67
C ILE A 555 -6.29 -18.90 -43.70
N ASN A 556 -7.24 -19.25 -44.56
CA ASN A 556 -7.80 -18.36 -45.58
C ASN A 556 -9.33 -18.40 -45.61
N THR A 557 -9.96 -17.68 -46.55
CA THR A 557 -11.42 -17.56 -46.66
C THR A 557 -12.16 -18.88 -46.86
N ARG A 558 -11.48 -19.94 -47.30
CA ARG A 558 -12.04 -21.28 -47.55
C ARG A 558 -11.72 -22.29 -46.44
N THR A 559 -10.74 -21.99 -45.58
CA THR A 559 -10.35 -22.87 -44.46
C THR A 559 -11.55 -23.07 -43.51
N GLN A 560 -11.91 -24.33 -43.26
CA GLN A 560 -13.04 -24.70 -42.38
C GLN A 560 -12.59 -25.01 -40.95
N SER A 561 -11.35 -25.44 -40.77
CA SER A 561 -10.74 -25.70 -39.48
C SER A 561 -9.22 -25.60 -39.57
N PHE A 562 -8.57 -25.40 -38.43
CA PHE A 562 -7.11 -25.40 -38.30
C PHE A 562 -6.70 -26.19 -37.06
N THR A 563 -5.65 -27.01 -37.15
CA THR A 563 -5.22 -27.89 -36.05
C THR A 563 -3.84 -27.48 -35.57
N PHE A 564 -3.73 -27.20 -34.27
CA PHE A 564 -2.45 -27.12 -33.57
C PHE A 564 -2.08 -28.52 -33.08
N SER A 565 -0.80 -28.91 -33.19
CA SER A 565 -0.31 -30.20 -32.71
C SER A 565 1.12 -30.13 -32.19
N LEU A 566 1.38 -30.79 -31.06
CA LEU A 566 2.73 -31.01 -30.52
C LEU A 566 2.77 -32.41 -29.87
N PRO A 567 3.71 -33.31 -30.24
CA PRO A 567 3.76 -34.68 -29.73
C PRO A 567 3.83 -34.80 -28.19
N GLU A 568 4.54 -33.86 -27.56
CA GLU A 568 4.75 -33.74 -26.12
C GLU A 568 3.54 -33.15 -25.38
N GLY A 569 2.58 -32.59 -26.12
CA GLY A 569 1.38 -31.95 -25.61
C GLY A 569 1.41 -30.42 -25.71
N LEU A 570 0.25 -29.82 -26.01
CA LEU A 570 0.14 -28.40 -26.34
C LEU A 570 0.50 -27.45 -25.19
N LEU A 571 0.47 -27.89 -23.93
CA LEU A 571 0.91 -27.07 -22.80
C LEU A 571 2.38 -26.63 -22.93
N PHE A 572 3.21 -27.44 -23.59
CA PHE A 572 4.63 -27.14 -23.82
C PHE A 572 4.86 -26.33 -25.11
N ALA A 573 3.84 -26.11 -25.93
CA ALA A 573 3.95 -25.25 -27.09
C ALA A 573 3.92 -23.78 -26.65
N THR A 574 4.92 -23.00 -27.09
CA THR A 574 5.21 -21.64 -26.62
C THR A 574 4.00 -20.67 -26.65
N GLN A 575 3.08 -20.83 -27.60
CA GLN A 575 1.87 -20.02 -27.71
C GLN A 575 0.82 -20.32 -26.62
N PHE A 576 0.73 -21.56 -26.12
CA PHE A 576 -0.21 -21.93 -25.07
C PHE A 576 0.44 -21.92 -23.68
N ASN A 577 1.74 -22.22 -23.61
CA ASN A 577 2.52 -22.17 -22.39
C ASN A 577 2.50 -20.78 -21.74
N GLN A 578 2.70 -19.74 -22.56
CA GLN A 578 2.76 -18.35 -22.11
C GLN A 578 1.48 -17.86 -21.41
N PRO A 579 0.29 -17.93 -22.05
CA PRO A 579 -0.94 -17.50 -21.39
C PRO A 579 -1.25 -18.34 -20.15
N ALA A 580 -0.90 -19.63 -20.14
CA ALA A 580 -1.10 -20.48 -18.97
C ALA A 580 -0.27 -20.03 -17.76
N ILE A 581 1.02 -19.74 -17.93
CA ILE A 581 1.88 -19.23 -16.84
C ILE A 581 1.39 -17.85 -16.37
N VAL A 582 1.08 -16.94 -17.29
CA VAL A 582 0.61 -15.59 -16.93
C VAL A 582 -0.72 -15.64 -16.16
N LEU A 583 -1.65 -16.53 -16.55
CA LEU A 583 -2.91 -16.74 -15.83
C LEU A 583 -2.67 -17.27 -14.42
N LEU A 584 -1.78 -18.25 -14.26
CA LEU A 584 -1.39 -18.78 -12.95
C LEU A 584 -0.84 -17.66 -12.05
N GLU A 585 0.15 -16.92 -12.55
CA GLU A 585 0.80 -15.87 -11.78
C GLU A 585 -0.16 -14.74 -11.42
N LYS A 586 -1.02 -14.34 -12.36
CA LYS A 586 -2.06 -13.32 -12.12
C LYS A 586 -3.10 -13.81 -11.12
N ALA A 587 -3.52 -15.07 -11.19
CA ALA A 587 -4.47 -15.67 -10.25
C ALA A 587 -3.89 -15.65 -8.83
N MET A 588 -2.68 -16.18 -8.64
CA MET A 588 -2.00 -16.17 -7.34
C MET A 588 -1.79 -14.75 -6.81
N PHE A 589 -1.40 -13.82 -7.68
CA PHE A 589 -1.23 -12.43 -7.30
C PHE A 589 -2.54 -11.78 -6.83
N SER A 590 -3.64 -12.03 -7.54
CA SER A 590 -4.96 -11.51 -7.15
C SER A 590 -5.45 -12.09 -5.82
N GLU A 591 -5.08 -13.33 -5.47
CA GLU A 591 -5.34 -13.87 -4.12
C GLU A 591 -4.54 -13.15 -3.04
N ILE A 592 -3.26 -12.83 -3.31
CA ILE A 592 -2.39 -12.08 -2.38
C ILE A 592 -2.92 -10.63 -2.22
N GLU A 593 -3.42 -10.02 -3.30
CA GLU A 593 -4.04 -8.70 -3.29
C GLU A 593 -5.30 -8.69 -2.41
N ASP A 594 -6.20 -9.65 -2.60
CA ASP A 594 -7.44 -9.76 -1.81
C ASP A 594 -7.16 -10.01 -0.33
N ALA A 595 -6.15 -10.83 -0.02
CA ALA A 595 -5.66 -11.04 1.34
C ALA A 595 -4.98 -9.81 1.96
N GLN A 596 -4.93 -8.66 1.27
CA GLN A 596 -4.32 -7.41 1.74
C GLN A 596 -2.83 -7.55 2.05
N LEU A 597 -2.11 -8.40 1.32
CA LEU A 597 -0.71 -8.75 1.59
C LEU A 597 0.31 -7.95 0.77
N ILE A 598 -0.12 -7.07 -0.13
CA ILE A 598 0.76 -6.34 -1.04
C ILE A 598 1.12 -4.96 -0.45
N PRO A 599 2.39 -4.71 -0.09
CA PRO A 599 2.81 -3.39 0.38
C PRO A 599 2.70 -2.35 -0.73
N SER A 600 2.27 -1.14 -0.38
CA SER A 600 2.16 -0.01 -1.33
C SER A 600 3.49 0.43 -1.94
N ASP A 601 4.62 0.11 -1.29
CA ASP A 601 5.99 0.41 -1.72
C ASP A 601 6.75 -0.83 -2.21
N ALA A 602 6.05 -1.91 -2.52
CA ALA A 602 6.65 -3.12 -3.07
C ALA A 602 7.29 -2.88 -4.45
N PHE A 603 8.43 -3.53 -4.66
CA PHE A 603 9.07 -3.61 -5.98
C PHE A 603 8.55 -4.81 -6.75
N PHE A 604 8.65 -4.78 -8.07
CA PHE A 604 8.41 -5.97 -8.89
C PHE A 604 9.40 -6.05 -10.04
N ALA A 605 9.68 -7.28 -10.47
CA ALA A 605 10.43 -7.58 -11.68
C ALA A 605 9.90 -8.89 -12.28
N GLY A 606 10.04 -9.08 -13.59
CA GLY A 606 9.64 -10.31 -14.24
C GLY A 606 10.75 -10.84 -15.13
N HIS A 607 11.02 -12.14 -15.07
CA HIS A 607 11.99 -12.78 -15.94
C HIS A 607 11.32 -13.15 -17.27
N SER A 608 11.73 -12.52 -18.37
CA SER A 608 11.20 -12.79 -19.71
C SER A 608 9.67 -12.66 -19.78
N LEU A 609 8.93 -13.77 -19.81
CA LEU A 609 7.48 -13.80 -19.80
C LEU A 609 6.89 -13.15 -18.54
N GLY A 610 7.55 -13.30 -17.38
CA GLY A 610 7.09 -12.77 -16.12
C GLY A 610 6.96 -11.24 -16.13
N GLU A 611 7.60 -10.53 -17.06
CA GLU A 611 7.44 -9.07 -17.20
C GLU A 611 5.98 -8.70 -17.50
N TYR A 612 5.30 -9.49 -18.33
CA TYR A 612 3.88 -9.28 -18.66
C TYR A 612 2.97 -9.56 -17.47
N ALA A 613 3.24 -10.65 -16.75
CA ALA A 613 2.51 -10.98 -15.53
C ALA A 613 2.70 -9.90 -14.46
N GLY A 614 3.93 -9.43 -14.25
CA GLY A 614 4.24 -8.35 -13.32
C GLY A 614 3.56 -7.03 -13.70
N LEU A 615 3.62 -6.63 -14.97
CA LEU A 615 2.97 -5.41 -15.46
C LEU A 615 1.44 -5.46 -15.37
N SER A 616 0.82 -6.61 -15.65
CA SER A 616 -0.63 -6.78 -15.49
C SER A 616 -1.03 -6.87 -14.00
N SER A 617 -0.17 -7.46 -13.16
CA SER A 617 -0.42 -7.67 -11.73
C SER A 617 -0.22 -6.41 -10.91
N PHE A 618 1.01 -5.89 -10.86
CA PHE A 618 1.38 -4.72 -10.05
C PHE A 618 0.93 -3.41 -10.64
N ALA A 619 1.11 -3.30 -11.95
CA ALA A 619 0.96 -2.05 -12.64
C ALA A 619 -0.40 -1.97 -13.36
N GLY A 620 -1.25 -2.99 -13.38
CA GLY A 620 -2.55 -2.91 -14.07
C GLY A 620 -2.53 -2.31 -15.48
N VAL A 621 -1.38 -2.32 -16.18
CA VAL A 621 -1.16 -1.60 -17.45
C VAL A 621 -1.91 -2.29 -18.58
N LEU A 622 -2.06 -3.60 -18.43
CA LEU A 622 -2.76 -4.51 -19.32
C LEU A 622 -3.88 -5.17 -18.53
N ALA A 623 -5.10 -5.09 -19.06
CA ALA A 623 -6.21 -5.90 -18.58
C ALA A 623 -5.88 -7.40 -18.73
N LEU A 624 -6.62 -8.24 -18.00
CA LEU A 624 -6.41 -9.69 -18.03
C LEU A 624 -6.58 -10.25 -19.46
N GLU A 625 -7.64 -9.84 -20.13
CA GLU A 625 -7.98 -10.25 -21.50
C GLU A 625 -6.91 -9.82 -22.50
N ASP A 626 -6.40 -8.60 -22.33
CA ASP A 626 -5.33 -8.04 -23.16
C ASP A 626 -4.01 -8.80 -22.96
N VAL A 627 -3.62 -9.07 -21.70
CA VAL A 627 -2.34 -9.72 -21.43
C VAL A 627 -2.33 -11.16 -21.96
N VAL A 628 -3.41 -11.93 -21.80
CA VAL A 628 -3.47 -13.31 -22.33
C VAL A 628 -3.45 -13.35 -23.86
N GLU A 629 -4.09 -12.38 -24.52
CA GLU A 629 -4.03 -12.23 -25.97
C GLU A 629 -2.62 -11.86 -26.44
N VAL A 630 -1.99 -10.87 -25.80
CA VAL A 630 -0.64 -10.42 -26.12
C VAL A 630 0.35 -11.57 -26.01
N VAL A 631 0.32 -12.35 -24.93
CA VAL A 631 1.31 -13.41 -24.73
C VAL A 631 1.05 -14.67 -25.56
N PHE A 632 -0.21 -14.94 -25.92
CA PHE A 632 -0.56 -15.95 -26.94
C PHE A 632 0.04 -15.57 -28.30
N LEU A 633 -0.22 -14.34 -28.74
CA LEU A 633 0.29 -13.82 -30.02
C LEU A 633 1.81 -13.68 -30.02
N ARG A 634 2.41 -13.29 -28.89
CA ARG A 634 3.87 -13.31 -28.69
C ARG A 634 4.44 -14.69 -29.02
N GLY A 635 3.84 -15.75 -28.49
CA GLY A 635 4.29 -17.12 -28.77
C GLY A 635 4.15 -17.52 -30.23
N LEU A 636 3.06 -17.14 -30.91
CA LEU A 636 2.89 -17.41 -32.34
C LEU A 636 3.91 -16.66 -33.21
N ILE A 637 4.13 -15.36 -32.94
CA ILE A 637 5.11 -14.55 -33.67
C ILE A 637 6.52 -15.12 -33.49
N MET A 638 6.87 -15.53 -32.27
CA MET A 638 8.16 -16.16 -31.99
C MET A 638 8.33 -17.47 -32.77
N GLN A 639 7.30 -18.32 -32.81
CA GLN A 639 7.33 -19.58 -33.58
C GLN A 639 7.50 -19.35 -35.07
N ARG A 640 6.85 -18.31 -35.63
CA ARG A 640 6.93 -17.99 -37.05
C ARG A 640 8.26 -17.36 -37.46
N ALA A 641 8.91 -16.64 -36.55
CA ALA A 641 10.19 -15.97 -36.82
C ALA A 641 11.34 -16.97 -37.05
N VAL A 642 11.20 -18.22 -36.61
CA VAL A 642 12.22 -19.26 -36.75
C VAL A 642 11.89 -20.16 -37.93
N LYS A 643 12.86 -20.31 -38.86
CA LYS A 643 12.75 -21.26 -39.99
C LYS A 643 12.74 -22.69 -39.47
N ARG A 644 11.83 -23.49 -40.00
CA ARG A 644 11.64 -24.90 -39.64
C ARG A 644 11.68 -25.79 -40.87
N ASP A 645 12.15 -27.03 -40.69
CA ASP A 645 12.13 -28.05 -41.73
C ASP A 645 10.72 -28.65 -41.94
N ALA A 646 10.59 -29.62 -42.86
CA ALA A 646 9.32 -30.27 -43.17
C ALA A 646 8.71 -31.03 -41.97
N GLU A 647 9.55 -31.44 -41.02
CA GLU A 647 9.17 -32.09 -39.77
C GLU A 647 8.93 -31.09 -38.61
N GLY A 648 9.03 -29.78 -38.88
CA GLY A 648 8.78 -28.71 -37.92
C GLY A 648 9.93 -28.43 -36.96
N ARG A 649 11.13 -28.99 -37.18
CA ARG A 649 12.32 -28.79 -36.34
C ARG A 649 13.08 -27.55 -36.75
N SER A 650 13.81 -26.95 -35.81
CA SER A 650 14.69 -25.81 -36.07
C SER A 650 16.16 -26.21 -35.88
N ASP A 651 17.06 -25.43 -36.50
CA ASP A 651 18.50 -25.54 -36.27
C ASP A 651 18.96 -24.77 -35.01
N TYR A 652 18.05 -24.18 -34.25
CA TYR A 652 18.36 -23.36 -33.08
C TYR A 652 18.07 -24.08 -31.77
N GLY A 653 18.75 -23.65 -30.70
CA GLY A 653 18.47 -24.10 -29.36
C GLY A 653 19.00 -23.15 -28.30
N MET A 654 18.95 -23.59 -27.04
CA MET A 654 19.48 -22.86 -25.90
C MET A 654 20.18 -23.82 -24.92
N VAL A 655 21.27 -23.37 -24.31
CA VAL A 655 22.00 -24.11 -23.26
C VAL A 655 22.19 -23.22 -22.03
N ALA A 656 21.99 -23.77 -20.84
CA ALA A 656 22.45 -23.15 -19.59
C ALA A 656 23.94 -23.43 -19.41
N ALA A 657 24.75 -22.38 -19.30
CA ALA A 657 26.20 -22.44 -19.11
C ALA A 657 26.60 -22.05 -17.68
N ASN A 658 27.54 -22.80 -17.10
CA ASN A 658 28.12 -22.57 -15.79
C ASN A 658 29.66 -22.48 -15.88
N PRO A 659 30.22 -21.26 -15.94
CA PRO A 659 31.67 -21.02 -16.01
C PRO A 659 32.47 -21.73 -14.91
N MET A 660 31.97 -21.73 -13.66
CA MET A 660 32.66 -22.34 -12.52
C MET A 660 32.94 -23.84 -12.68
N ARG A 661 32.16 -24.56 -13.51
CA ARG A 661 32.42 -25.99 -13.77
C ARG A 661 33.68 -26.24 -14.62
N VAL A 662 34.13 -25.23 -15.35
CA VAL A 662 35.36 -25.27 -16.15
C VAL A 662 36.58 -25.08 -15.25
N GLY A 663 36.58 -24.04 -14.41
CA GLY A 663 37.65 -23.75 -13.45
C GLY A 663 37.64 -22.28 -13.01
N SER A 664 38.46 -21.91 -12.02
CA SER A 664 38.54 -20.54 -11.51
C SER A 664 39.07 -19.52 -12.52
N HIS A 665 39.75 -19.98 -13.57
CA HIS A 665 40.23 -19.16 -14.69
C HIS A 665 39.14 -18.82 -15.70
N MET A 666 37.98 -19.49 -15.66
CA MET A 666 36.86 -19.24 -16.57
C MET A 666 35.94 -18.17 -15.98
N THR A 667 36.24 -16.90 -16.27
CA THR A 667 35.42 -15.76 -15.85
C THR A 667 34.26 -15.51 -16.83
N GLU A 668 33.27 -14.73 -16.41
CA GLU A 668 32.18 -14.26 -17.26
C GLU A 668 32.67 -13.49 -18.50
N GLU A 669 33.71 -12.67 -18.37
CA GLU A 669 34.31 -11.95 -19.50
C GLU A 669 34.88 -12.92 -20.53
N LEU A 670 35.58 -13.96 -20.07
CA LEU A 670 36.13 -14.98 -20.96
C LEU A 670 35.02 -15.80 -21.62
N LEU A 671 33.94 -16.14 -20.90
CA LEU A 671 32.75 -16.77 -21.50
C LEU A 671 32.19 -15.89 -22.62
N TYR A 672 32.08 -14.57 -22.41
CA TYR A 672 31.59 -13.65 -23.43
C TYR A 672 32.51 -13.61 -24.65
N THR A 673 33.83 -13.57 -24.45
CA THR A 673 34.82 -13.65 -25.54
C THR A 673 34.70 -14.94 -26.32
N ILE A 674 34.55 -16.09 -25.65
CA ILE A 674 34.38 -17.39 -26.30
C ILE A 674 33.11 -17.42 -27.13
N VAL A 675 31.98 -16.97 -26.58
CA VAL A 675 30.70 -16.92 -27.30
C VAL A 675 30.78 -16.04 -28.54
N GLN A 676 31.39 -14.85 -28.42
CA GLN A 676 31.60 -13.93 -29.54
C GLN A 676 32.56 -14.50 -30.59
N GLY A 677 33.64 -15.17 -30.16
CA GLY A 677 34.62 -15.79 -31.06
C GLY A 677 34.01 -16.95 -31.86
N ILE A 678 33.16 -17.78 -31.24
CA ILE A 678 32.44 -18.87 -31.94
C ILE A 678 31.47 -18.29 -32.98
N GLU A 679 30.71 -17.26 -32.61
CA GLU A 679 29.80 -16.58 -33.54
C GLU A 679 30.57 -15.98 -34.74
N ALA A 680 31.69 -15.31 -34.48
CA ALA A 680 32.54 -14.73 -35.51
C ALA A 680 33.17 -15.80 -36.45
N ALA A 681 33.66 -16.90 -35.88
CA ALA A 681 34.28 -17.99 -36.64
C ALA A 681 33.28 -18.78 -37.51
N SER A 682 32.06 -18.98 -37.00
CA SER A 682 31.02 -19.75 -37.69
C SER A 682 30.20 -18.93 -38.68
N GLY A 683 30.09 -17.61 -38.47
CA GLY A 683 29.16 -16.74 -39.17
C GLY A 683 27.69 -16.97 -38.81
N LYS A 684 27.41 -17.77 -37.76
CA LYS A 684 26.07 -18.13 -37.30
C LYS A 684 25.81 -17.65 -35.89
N LEU A 685 24.54 -17.52 -35.52
CA LEU A 685 24.11 -16.99 -34.22
C LEU A 685 24.70 -17.76 -33.03
N LEU A 686 25.27 -17.05 -32.06
CA LEU A 686 25.50 -17.53 -30.70
C LEU A 686 25.60 -16.35 -29.74
N GLN A 687 24.70 -16.26 -28.76
CA GLN A 687 24.61 -15.10 -27.87
C GLN A 687 24.24 -15.51 -26.44
N VAL A 688 24.84 -14.84 -25.46
CA VAL A 688 24.35 -14.89 -24.08
C VAL A 688 23.07 -14.07 -23.99
N VAL A 689 21.98 -14.72 -23.62
CA VAL A 689 20.62 -14.16 -23.65
C VAL A 689 19.99 -14.03 -22.27
N ASN A 690 20.44 -14.81 -21.28
CA ASN A 690 20.06 -14.62 -19.89
C ASN A 690 21.29 -14.53 -18.99
N PHE A 691 21.36 -13.45 -18.23
CA PHE A 691 22.36 -13.18 -17.20
C PHE A 691 21.71 -13.43 -15.84
N ASN A 692 21.63 -14.70 -15.41
CA ASN A 692 20.81 -15.08 -14.25
C ASN A 692 21.58 -14.92 -12.93
N VAL A 693 22.76 -15.53 -12.82
CA VAL A 693 23.57 -15.51 -11.61
C VAL A 693 25.03 -15.32 -12.00
N GLN A 694 25.64 -14.24 -11.49
CA GLN A 694 27.01 -13.87 -11.81
C GLN A 694 27.99 -15.03 -11.55
N GLN A 695 28.85 -15.31 -12.52
CA GLN A 695 29.80 -16.44 -12.56
C GLN A 695 29.21 -17.86 -12.48
N TYR A 696 27.90 -18.02 -12.28
CA TYR A 696 27.29 -19.32 -12.00
C TYR A 696 26.30 -19.80 -13.05
N GLN A 697 25.39 -18.94 -13.50
CA GLN A 697 24.32 -19.33 -14.42
C GLN A 697 24.08 -18.27 -15.49
N TYR A 698 24.38 -18.67 -16.72
CA TYR A 698 24.06 -17.93 -17.94
C TYR A 698 23.26 -18.83 -18.86
N VAL A 699 22.47 -18.25 -19.77
CA VAL A 699 21.85 -19.00 -20.86
C VAL A 699 22.35 -18.46 -22.18
N VAL A 700 22.81 -19.37 -23.04
CA VAL A 700 23.32 -19.07 -24.37
C VAL A 700 22.35 -19.63 -25.41
N ALA A 701 21.93 -18.81 -26.35
CA ALA A 701 21.05 -19.17 -27.46
C ALA A 701 21.81 -19.05 -28.79
N GLY A 702 21.56 -19.97 -29.72
CA GLY A 702 22.30 -19.97 -30.99
C GLY A 702 21.97 -21.14 -31.90
N ASP A 703 22.68 -21.20 -33.02
CA ASP A 703 22.68 -22.36 -33.92
C ASP A 703 23.20 -23.59 -33.17
N SER A 704 22.60 -24.75 -33.45
CA SER A 704 22.89 -26.00 -32.75
C SER A 704 24.36 -26.43 -32.88
N VAL A 705 25.01 -26.15 -34.01
CA VAL A 705 26.45 -26.41 -34.18
C VAL A 705 27.26 -25.50 -33.27
N ASN A 706 26.88 -24.22 -33.14
CA ASN A 706 27.59 -23.28 -32.28
C ASN A 706 27.39 -23.59 -30.79
N LEU A 707 26.22 -24.08 -30.39
CA LEU A 707 25.96 -24.52 -29.02
C LEU A 707 26.77 -25.77 -28.67
N GLU A 708 26.91 -26.71 -29.61
CA GLU A 708 27.79 -27.86 -29.47
C GLU A 708 29.26 -27.42 -29.42
N THR A 709 29.66 -26.48 -30.28
CA THR A 709 31.01 -25.88 -30.28
C THR A 709 31.34 -25.28 -28.92
N LEU A 710 30.42 -24.53 -28.32
CA LEU A 710 30.59 -23.99 -26.97
C LEU A 710 30.76 -25.10 -25.93
N SER A 711 29.95 -26.16 -26.01
CA SER A 711 30.03 -27.32 -25.12
C SER A 711 31.42 -27.98 -25.16
N LEU A 712 31.93 -28.25 -26.37
CA LEU A 712 33.24 -28.84 -26.61
C LEU A 712 34.37 -27.89 -26.19
N GLY A 713 34.26 -26.61 -26.54
CA GLY A 713 35.24 -25.58 -26.20
C GLY A 713 35.41 -25.44 -24.69
N LEU A 714 34.31 -25.34 -23.94
CA LEU A 714 34.36 -25.25 -22.48
C LEU A 714 34.96 -26.51 -21.83
N ALA A 715 34.79 -27.69 -22.44
CA ALA A 715 35.47 -28.90 -21.98
C ALA A 715 36.99 -28.84 -22.24
N ALA A 716 37.41 -28.31 -23.38
CA ALA A 716 38.83 -28.11 -23.71
C ALA A 716 39.51 -27.04 -22.82
N PHE A 717 38.82 -25.94 -22.49
CA PHE A 717 39.36 -24.92 -21.58
C PHE A 717 39.61 -25.43 -20.16
N LYS A 718 38.91 -26.50 -19.73
CA LYS A 718 39.18 -27.14 -18.43
C LYS A 718 40.55 -27.82 -18.40
N THR A 719 41.01 -28.37 -19.53
CA THR A 719 42.27 -29.09 -19.61
C THR A 719 43.45 -28.16 -19.89
N LEU A 720 43.30 -27.21 -20.82
CA LEU A 720 44.40 -26.34 -21.27
C LEU A 720 44.78 -25.25 -20.25
N LYS A 721 43.80 -24.76 -19.47
CA LYS A 721 43.92 -23.67 -18.47
C LYS A 721 44.51 -22.33 -18.96
N SER A 722 44.93 -22.22 -20.22
CA SER A 722 45.35 -20.97 -20.85
C SER A 722 44.15 -20.09 -21.19
N THR A 723 44.34 -18.78 -21.03
CA THR A 723 43.36 -17.73 -21.39
C THR A 723 43.92 -16.74 -22.42
N GLU A 724 45.06 -17.05 -23.02
CA GLU A 724 45.68 -16.25 -24.08
C GLU A 724 44.81 -16.28 -25.36
N SER A 725 44.72 -15.15 -26.07
CA SER A 725 43.83 -15.00 -27.23
C SER A 725 44.08 -16.05 -28.32
N GLU A 726 45.35 -16.35 -28.62
CA GLU A 726 45.70 -17.35 -29.64
C GLU A 726 45.23 -18.76 -29.27
N ASP A 727 45.25 -19.11 -27.98
CA ASP A 727 44.83 -20.42 -27.50
C ASP A 727 43.30 -20.52 -27.51
N VAL A 728 42.61 -19.42 -27.19
CA VAL A 728 41.15 -19.31 -27.29
C VAL A 728 40.70 -19.53 -28.74
N ASP A 729 41.31 -18.85 -29.70
CA ASP A 729 40.97 -18.97 -31.12
C ASP A 729 41.22 -20.39 -31.67
N LYS A 730 42.34 -21.01 -31.29
CA LYS A 730 42.64 -22.42 -31.66
C LYS A 730 41.59 -23.39 -31.12
N ILE A 731 41.20 -23.23 -29.85
CA ILE A 731 40.17 -24.08 -29.23
C ILE A 731 38.83 -23.90 -29.93
N ILE A 732 38.45 -22.65 -30.24
CA ILE A 732 37.20 -22.35 -30.95
C ILE A 732 37.17 -23.03 -32.31
N MET A 733 38.22 -22.86 -33.13
CA MET A 733 38.29 -23.44 -34.47
C MET A 733 38.24 -24.97 -34.44
N TYR A 734 39.02 -25.59 -33.54
CA TYR A 734 39.02 -27.05 -33.38
C TYR A 734 37.65 -27.58 -32.92
N SER A 735 37.03 -26.93 -31.95
CA SER A 735 35.71 -27.32 -31.44
C SER A 735 34.62 -27.17 -32.50
N LEU A 736 34.73 -26.14 -33.35
CA LEU A 736 33.78 -25.86 -34.43
C LEU A 736 33.86 -26.94 -35.52
N GLU A 737 35.08 -27.36 -35.89
CA GLU A 737 35.30 -28.45 -36.84
C GLU A 737 34.69 -29.77 -36.33
N GLN A 738 34.91 -30.10 -35.05
CA GLN A 738 34.29 -31.28 -34.44
C GLN A 738 32.76 -31.21 -34.41
N ALA A 739 32.19 -30.06 -34.06
CA ALA A 739 30.74 -29.89 -34.02
C ALA A 739 30.11 -30.05 -35.42
N ARG A 740 30.76 -29.52 -36.46
CA ARG A 740 30.33 -29.68 -37.87
C ARG A 740 30.42 -31.14 -38.31
N ALA A 741 31.53 -31.82 -38.04
CA ALA A 741 31.70 -33.23 -38.37
C ALA A 741 30.63 -34.10 -37.70
N ARG A 742 30.28 -33.82 -36.44
CA ARG A 742 29.19 -34.52 -35.72
C ARG A 742 27.82 -34.27 -36.36
N LYS A 743 27.53 -33.04 -36.80
CA LYS A 743 26.28 -32.72 -37.51
C LYS A 743 26.19 -33.48 -38.83
N GLU A 744 27.26 -33.46 -39.63
CA GLU A 744 27.34 -34.20 -40.89
C GLU A 744 27.16 -35.71 -40.68
N GLU A 745 27.76 -36.30 -39.64
CA GLU A 745 27.57 -37.72 -39.29
C GLU A 745 26.11 -38.05 -38.93
N CYS A 746 25.42 -37.16 -38.20
CA CYS A 746 24.00 -37.34 -37.87
C CYS A 746 23.13 -37.30 -39.13
N GLU A 747 23.36 -36.32 -40.00
CA GLU A 747 22.63 -36.15 -41.26
C GLU A 747 22.82 -37.34 -42.19
N GLN A 748 24.06 -37.83 -42.37
CA GLN A 748 24.37 -39.01 -43.18
C GLN A 748 23.68 -40.29 -42.66
N ARG A 749 23.47 -40.39 -41.33
CA ARG A 749 22.78 -41.51 -40.69
C ARG A 749 21.27 -41.34 -40.60
N GLY A 750 20.72 -40.24 -41.12
CA GLY A 750 19.29 -39.91 -41.02
C GLY A 750 18.80 -39.73 -39.57
N ARG A 751 19.69 -39.33 -38.64
CA ARG A 751 19.35 -39.07 -37.24
C ARG A 751 19.30 -37.57 -36.96
N PRO A 752 18.35 -37.08 -36.14
CA PRO A 752 18.32 -35.67 -35.76
C PRO A 752 19.56 -35.29 -34.95
N PHE A 753 20.12 -34.12 -35.25
CA PHE A 753 21.21 -33.55 -34.47
C PHE A 753 20.67 -33.02 -33.14
N MET A 754 20.97 -33.74 -32.05
CA MET A 754 20.50 -33.38 -30.70
C MET A 754 21.67 -32.90 -29.84
N LEU A 755 21.49 -31.74 -29.22
CA LEU A 755 22.42 -31.24 -28.21
C LEU A 755 22.46 -32.19 -27.01
N THR A 756 23.66 -32.42 -26.47
CA THR A 756 23.85 -33.28 -25.29
C THR A 756 24.42 -32.47 -24.13
N ARG A 757 24.24 -32.99 -22.92
CA ARG A 757 24.79 -32.35 -21.72
C ARG A 757 26.31 -32.38 -21.77
N GLY A 758 26.92 -31.19 -21.71
CA GLY A 758 28.37 -31.04 -21.61
C GLY A 758 28.86 -30.94 -20.17
N LEU A 759 30.16 -30.66 -20.04
CA LEU A 759 30.82 -30.42 -18.75
C LEU A 759 30.19 -29.23 -18.01
N ALA A 760 30.07 -28.11 -18.73
CA ALA A 760 29.65 -26.81 -18.22
C ALA A 760 28.36 -26.30 -18.87
N THR A 761 27.76 -27.06 -19.77
CA THR A 761 26.57 -26.71 -20.56
C THR A 761 25.46 -27.74 -20.34
N ILE A 762 24.23 -27.27 -20.20
CA ILE A 762 23.04 -28.11 -20.07
C ILE A 762 22.01 -27.62 -21.11
N PRO A 763 21.70 -28.41 -22.16
CA PRO A 763 20.66 -28.06 -23.12
C PRO A 763 19.31 -27.88 -22.43
N LEU A 764 18.56 -26.85 -22.84
CA LEU A 764 17.20 -26.62 -22.37
C LEU A 764 16.24 -27.45 -23.22
N PRO A 765 15.62 -28.52 -22.66
CA PRO A 765 14.81 -29.44 -23.44
C PRO A 765 13.53 -28.76 -23.94
N GLY A 766 13.15 -29.07 -25.18
CA GLY A 766 11.92 -28.53 -25.80
C GLY A 766 12.00 -27.07 -26.24
N ILE A 767 13.15 -26.41 -26.09
CA ILE A 767 13.36 -25.04 -26.56
C ILE A 767 14.19 -25.06 -27.84
N ASP A 768 13.51 -24.84 -28.95
CA ASP A 768 14.08 -24.82 -30.30
C ASP A 768 14.03 -23.42 -30.94
N MET A 769 14.02 -22.37 -30.10
CA MET A 769 13.98 -20.99 -30.54
C MET A 769 14.95 -20.14 -29.73
N PRO A 770 15.76 -19.27 -30.37
CA PRO A 770 16.79 -18.52 -29.67
C PRO A 770 16.20 -17.23 -29.04
N PHE A 771 15.45 -17.37 -27.96
CA PHE A 771 14.77 -16.24 -27.30
C PHE A 771 15.75 -15.17 -26.82
N HIS A 772 15.32 -13.90 -26.88
CA HIS A 772 16.09 -12.71 -26.52
C HIS A 772 17.37 -12.47 -27.34
N SER A 773 17.62 -13.29 -28.37
CA SER A 773 18.72 -13.09 -29.31
C SER A 773 18.34 -12.11 -30.42
N ARG A 774 19.35 -11.70 -31.20
CA ARG A 774 19.17 -10.84 -32.38
C ARG A 774 18.35 -11.50 -33.50
N GLU A 775 18.23 -12.82 -33.51
CA GLU A 775 17.49 -13.56 -34.54
C GLU A 775 16.01 -13.17 -34.59
N LEU A 776 15.44 -12.81 -33.43
CA LEU A 776 14.03 -12.43 -33.32
C LEU A 776 13.79 -10.93 -33.53
N LEU A 777 14.81 -10.14 -33.89
CA LEU A 777 14.65 -8.69 -34.11
C LEU A 777 13.68 -8.37 -35.25
N SER A 778 13.63 -9.21 -36.29
CA SER A 778 12.70 -9.08 -37.41
C SER A 778 11.23 -9.16 -36.98
N GLY A 779 10.91 -9.88 -35.89
CA GLY A 779 9.55 -9.95 -35.35
C GLY A 779 9.15 -8.75 -34.48
N VAL A 780 10.09 -7.89 -34.10
CA VAL A 780 9.85 -6.78 -33.16
C VAL A 780 8.90 -5.71 -33.73
N PRO A 781 9.00 -5.27 -35.00
CA PRO A 781 8.05 -4.32 -35.57
C PRO A 781 6.60 -4.80 -35.50
N SER A 782 6.33 -6.05 -35.88
CA SER A 782 4.98 -6.64 -35.83
C SER A 782 4.45 -6.74 -34.40
N PHE A 783 5.28 -7.20 -33.47
CA PHE A 783 4.90 -7.28 -32.06
C PHE A 783 4.69 -5.91 -31.42
N ARG A 784 5.48 -4.90 -31.82
CA ARG A 784 5.30 -3.52 -31.37
C ARG A 784 3.98 -2.92 -31.86
N GLU A 785 3.59 -3.21 -33.10
CA GLU A 785 2.30 -2.75 -33.61
C GLU A 785 1.14 -3.43 -32.88
N LEU A 786 1.24 -4.73 -32.60
CA LEU A 786 0.30 -5.43 -31.75
C LEU A 786 0.13 -4.72 -30.39
N LEU A 787 1.24 -4.42 -29.71
CA LEU A 787 1.21 -3.69 -28.44
C LEU A 787 0.54 -2.30 -28.54
N ARG A 788 0.60 -1.63 -29.69
CA ARG A 788 -0.10 -0.34 -29.90
C ARG A 788 -1.61 -0.50 -30.12
N THR A 789 -2.03 -1.63 -30.68
CA THR A 789 -3.46 -1.93 -30.93
C THR A 789 -4.19 -2.40 -29.68
N VAL A 790 -3.46 -3.02 -28.74
CA VAL A 790 -3.96 -3.36 -27.42
C VAL A 790 -4.15 -2.07 -26.63
N HIS A 791 -5.19 -1.99 -25.81
CA HIS A 791 -5.44 -0.85 -24.93
C HIS A 791 -4.39 -0.82 -23.80
N ILE A 792 -3.13 -0.54 -24.14
CA ILE A 792 -2.16 -0.05 -23.16
C ILE A 792 -2.76 1.24 -22.64
N VAL A 793 -3.12 1.23 -21.37
CA VAL A 793 -3.80 2.36 -20.74
C VAL A 793 -2.79 3.51 -20.67
N LYS A 794 -2.73 4.33 -21.73
CA LYS A 794 -1.74 5.41 -21.91
C LYS A 794 -1.78 6.42 -20.76
N LYS A 795 -2.92 6.55 -20.08
CA LYS A 795 -3.12 7.38 -18.87
C LYS A 795 -2.32 6.89 -17.65
N TYR A 796 -1.88 5.62 -17.63
CA TYR A 796 -1.22 4.97 -16.50
C TYR A 796 0.27 5.32 -16.35
N ILE A 797 0.98 5.59 -17.46
CA ILE A 797 2.44 5.82 -17.46
C ILE A 797 2.80 7.14 -16.75
N ALA A 798 1.88 8.11 -16.69
CA ALA A 798 2.17 9.45 -16.18
C ALA A 798 2.14 9.57 -14.64
N ASN A 799 1.39 8.72 -13.92
CA ASN A 799 1.10 8.91 -12.49
C ASN A 799 1.68 7.83 -11.57
N GLN A 800 2.49 6.91 -12.09
CA GLN A 800 3.12 5.85 -11.31
C GLN A 800 4.52 6.23 -10.81
N PRO A 801 4.83 6.00 -9.52
CA PRO A 801 6.17 6.21 -8.98
C PRO A 801 7.23 5.28 -9.62
N VAL A 802 6.80 4.23 -10.34
CA VAL A 802 7.68 3.32 -11.12
C VAL A 802 8.49 4.07 -12.20
N PHE A 803 7.96 5.20 -12.70
CA PHE A 803 8.57 5.96 -13.80
C PHE A 803 9.32 7.22 -13.35
N GLY A 804 9.64 7.37 -12.06
CA GLY A 804 10.24 8.58 -11.46
C GLY A 804 11.60 9.05 -12.01
N LYS A 805 12.19 8.33 -12.99
CA LYS A 805 13.35 8.76 -13.79
C LYS A 805 13.21 8.40 -15.28
N ALA A 806 12.00 8.46 -15.83
CA ALA A 806 11.71 7.98 -17.18
C ALA A 806 12.59 8.63 -18.26
N LYS A 807 13.00 9.90 -18.11
CA LYS A 807 13.76 10.62 -19.15
C LYS A 807 15.21 10.15 -19.30
N GLU A 808 15.94 9.96 -18.19
CA GLU A 808 17.30 9.42 -18.20
C GLU A 808 17.30 7.95 -18.64
N LYS A 809 16.42 7.14 -18.04
CA LYS A 809 16.27 5.72 -18.40
C LYS A 809 15.82 5.51 -19.86
N TYR A 810 15.03 6.43 -20.41
CA TYR A 810 14.65 6.40 -21.82
C TYR A 810 15.85 6.62 -22.74
N GLN A 811 16.77 7.54 -22.40
CA GLN A 811 17.98 7.75 -23.21
C GLN A 811 18.92 6.55 -23.12
N GLU A 812 19.08 5.94 -21.94
CA GLU A 812 19.82 4.69 -21.78
C GLU A 812 19.21 3.54 -22.59
N ALA A 813 17.89 3.32 -22.48
CA ALA A 813 17.18 2.29 -23.25
C ALA A 813 17.31 2.54 -24.76
N LYS A 814 17.17 3.79 -25.20
CA LYS A 814 17.34 4.18 -26.61
C LYS A 814 18.77 3.96 -27.09
N ALA A 815 19.78 4.21 -26.25
CA ALA A 815 21.17 3.95 -26.56
C ALA A 815 21.45 2.45 -26.71
N ILE A 816 20.90 1.60 -25.83
CA ILE A 816 21.03 0.14 -25.90
C ILE A 816 20.33 -0.42 -27.14
N ILE A 817 19.13 0.06 -27.47
CA ILE A 817 18.40 -0.37 -28.68
C ILE A 817 19.16 0.04 -29.94
N LYS A 818 19.67 1.28 -30.00
CA LYS A 818 20.46 1.76 -31.14
C LYS A 818 21.82 1.08 -31.27
N SER A 819 22.47 0.70 -30.17
CA SER A 819 23.76 0.01 -30.21
C SER A 819 23.63 -1.47 -30.59
N LYS A 820 22.45 -2.07 -30.39
CA LYS A 820 22.16 -3.49 -30.69
C LYS A 820 21.44 -3.73 -32.03
N GLY A 821 21.20 -2.70 -32.86
CA GLY A 821 20.68 -2.89 -34.23
C GLY A 821 20.63 -1.61 -35.08
N LYS A 822 21.14 -1.72 -36.31
CA LYS A 822 20.72 -0.93 -37.48
C LYS A 822 19.39 -1.48 -38.00
#